data_AF-A0A973BBF7-F1
#
_entry.id   AF-A0A973BBF7-F1
#
_cell.length_a   1.000
_cell.length_b   1.000
_cell.length_c   1.000
_cell.angle_alpha   90.00
_cell.angle_beta   90.00
_cell.angle_gamma   90.00
#
_symmetry.space_group_name_H-M   'P 1'
#
loop_
_entity.id
_entity.type
_entity.pdbx_description
1 polymer ?
#
loop_
_entity_poly.entity_id
_entity_poly.type
_entity_poly.pdbx_seq_one_letter_code
_entity_poly.pdbx_strand_id
1 'polypeptide(L)'
;MLRSSAAPLALCIFMFASCTESADTPVPPIGDDAIGEVELDINDVTLKIVSSPEAAATKSAYSSTLATIRENQPWDVTLIASDGRGGTVALTLADAGNGDAEAFSFDTETGAFKLLEPQNYEKPIDHNQDNTFEMVMVAHEYPGQPSIPFEIDISNMVEVFDNKEVIRFGGETAFRGLGRNAANLGDIDGDGQPELMIAAPGQHTRDRGEFFPPEGSEHGAVYIIPGKLLIEADTLEMLESDTNGVLKIDGVEGDMHFGYNWTVIGDLDEDGINDFVTARNQTELNIISGASLASVMQTGGIVSLDDIPHATAITPDNYYVDPLSLGAMGDMTADGLPELAVCMRRGDNRVTTGLLHAAVLITGAPLKEALEQNNTIILDDVIRAKQAGGFYRSAVGQAFCGPLETMGDVNGDGLNDVSINLVDWNESAAIVFSGQDLLNSLSFGGIRNSRWNFLAPATHIGFWDSQVPTVTNDRIITPLGDINSDGFDDFAFGWLFFQDSDNLDLDSAFIVYGHDTILDRDSIDRRIDLRSLQAQGNAVLLDGPSGVDKLTALSALLPPEDGQHKALVMARLGTYNAPTVHTVSADELPTGGTPTLSVPVAGAGSMIVPAGNRENQSRVISIGDLNDDGYGDLLIGQDTTRWLGREDAGLVYLISGELIFEARERGETFDPAVAYAEQ
;
A
#
# COMPACT_ATOMS: atom_id res chain seq x y z
N MET A 1 -18.00 -29.69 -77.18
CA MET A 1 -18.24 -30.51 -75.97
C MET A 1 -17.04 -30.32 -75.05
N LEU A 2 -17.31 -29.90 -73.80
CA LEU A 2 -16.44 -29.85 -72.60
C LEU A 2 -15.24 -28.86 -72.64
N ARG A 3 -15.35 -27.65 -72.05
CA ARG A 3 -15.21 -27.20 -70.62
C ARG A 3 -13.72 -27.02 -70.22
N SER A 4 -13.21 -25.77 -70.23
CA SER A 4 -13.03 -24.80 -69.10
C SER A 4 -11.64 -24.94 -68.45
N SER A 5 -10.84 -23.93 -68.09
CA SER A 5 -10.77 -22.46 -68.24
C SER A 5 -9.42 -22.07 -67.57
N ALA A 6 -8.51 -21.37 -68.24
CA ALA A 6 -8.24 -19.92 -68.15
C ALA A 6 -7.18 -19.52 -67.11
N ALA A 7 -6.26 -18.66 -67.58
CA ALA A 7 -4.98 -18.21 -67.02
C ALA A 7 -5.11 -16.82 -66.33
N PRO A 8 -4.13 -15.88 -66.42
CA PRO A 8 -2.95 -15.65 -65.55
C PRO A 8 -2.89 -14.22 -64.94
N LEU A 9 -1.83 -13.93 -64.14
CA LEU A 9 -1.23 -12.62 -63.76
C LEU A 9 -2.13 -11.41 -63.37
N ALA A 10 -1.87 -10.81 -62.21
CA ALA A 10 -1.89 -9.34 -62.03
C ALA A 10 -1.11 -8.85 -60.78
N LEU A 11 -0.37 -7.76 -60.97
CA LEU A 11 0.31 -6.88 -60.02
C LEU A 11 -0.25 -5.46 -60.24
N CYS A 12 -0.49 -4.64 -59.19
CA CYS A 12 -0.46 -3.14 -59.14
C CYS A 12 -0.78 -2.69 -57.68
N ILE A 13 0.08 -2.06 -56.84
CA ILE A 13 0.77 -0.72 -56.77
C ILE A 13 -0.20 0.44 -56.32
N PHE A 14 0.02 1.29 -55.28
CA PHE A 14 0.91 2.49 -55.08
C PHE A 14 0.83 3.06 -53.64
N MET A 15 1.89 3.69 -53.06
CA MET A 15 2.12 5.16 -53.12
C MET A 15 3.61 5.59 -52.92
N PHE A 16 3.91 6.80 -53.41
CA PHE A 16 5.20 7.48 -53.60
C PHE A 16 5.74 8.23 -52.35
N ALA A 17 7.07 8.30 -52.19
CA ALA A 17 7.80 9.54 -51.88
C ALA A 17 9.32 9.41 -52.20
N SER A 18 9.93 10.52 -52.59
CA SER A 18 11.24 10.69 -53.26
C SER A 18 12.44 10.85 -52.31
N CYS A 19 13.63 10.50 -52.80
CA CYS A 19 14.92 10.97 -52.28
C CYS A 19 15.11 12.49 -52.44
N THR A 20 15.57 13.16 -51.38
CA THR A 20 16.49 14.31 -51.42
C THR A 20 17.39 14.28 -50.18
N GLU A 21 18.71 14.38 -50.40
CA GLU A 21 19.73 14.58 -49.36
C GLU A 21 19.65 15.99 -48.74
N SER A 22 19.77 16.09 -47.41
CA SER A 22 20.64 17.08 -46.77
C SER A 22 20.94 16.67 -45.32
N ALA A 23 22.21 16.71 -44.96
CA ALA A 23 22.75 16.35 -43.65
C ALA A 23 22.20 17.23 -42.52
N ASP A 24 21.71 16.60 -41.45
CA ASP A 24 22.03 16.98 -40.07
C ASP A 24 21.81 15.79 -39.13
N THR A 25 22.65 15.72 -38.11
CA THR A 25 22.94 14.68 -37.10
C THR A 25 21.82 13.68 -36.71
N PRO A 26 22.11 12.36 -36.60
CA PRO A 26 21.12 11.38 -36.16
C PRO A 26 20.89 11.46 -34.64
N VAL A 27 19.66 11.81 -34.28
CA VAL A 27 18.95 11.27 -33.11
C VAL A 27 18.70 9.78 -33.40
N PRO A 28 18.94 8.83 -32.47
CA PRO A 28 18.59 7.44 -32.74
C PRO A 28 17.06 7.34 -32.93
N PRO A 29 16.57 6.72 -34.02
CA PRO A 29 15.16 6.37 -34.08
C PRO A 29 14.89 5.37 -32.97
N ILE A 30 13.82 5.62 -32.20
CA ILE A 30 13.11 4.57 -31.45
C ILE A 30 12.89 3.45 -32.46
N GLY A 31 13.53 2.30 -32.21
CA GLY A 31 13.39 1.12 -33.02
C GLY A 31 11.93 0.70 -32.99
N ASP A 32 11.29 0.74 -34.15
CA ASP A 32 10.11 -0.06 -34.44
C ASP A 32 10.64 -1.51 -34.50
N ASP A 33 10.88 -2.10 -33.33
CA ASP A 33 11.34 -3.49 -33.23
C ASP A 33 10.19 -4.37 -33.67
N ALA A 34 10.36 -4.97 -34.84
CA ALA A 34 9.45 -5.98 -35.35
C ALA A 34 9.35 -7.11 -34.32
N ILE A 35 8.16 -7.24 -33.73
CA ILE A 35 7.55 -8.44 -33.16
C ILE A 35 8.26 -9.73 -33.63
N GLY A 36 8.96 -10.38 -32.68
CA GLY A 36 9.54 -11.70 -32.90
C GLY A 36 8.46 -12.77 -32.88
N GLU A 37 8.16 -13.37 -34.03
CA GLU A 37 7.30 -14.55 -34.12
C GLU A 37 8.07 -15.80 -33.63
N VAL A 38 7.59 -16.46 -32.57
CA VAL A 38 8.03 -17.82 -32.22
C VAL A 38 7.09 -18.79 -32.93
N GLU A 39 7.61 -19.54 -33.90
CA GLU A 39 6.90 -20.60 -34.63
C GLU A 39 7.34 -21.98 -34.15
N LEU A 40 6.38 -22.80 -33.71
CA LEU A 40 6.60 -24.22 -33.42
C LEU A 40 5.96 -25.07 -34.51
N ASP A 41 6.78 -25.87 -35.19
CA ASP A 41 6.37 -26.62 -36.39
C ASP A 41 6.47 -28.13 -36.16
N ILE A 42 5.32 -28.82 -36.14
CA ILE A 42 5.24 -30.27 -36.08
C ILE A 42 4.20 -30.75 -37.11
N ASN A 43 4.65 -31.41 -38.19
CA ASN A 43 3.83 -32.19 -39.14
C ASN A 43 2.49 -31.54 -39.56
N ASP A 44 2.55 -30.44 -40.33
CA ASP A 44 1.42 -29.70 -40.93
C ASP A 44 0.55 -28.85 -39.96
N VAL A 45 0.97 -28.66 -38.69
CA VAL A 45 0.36 -27.69 -37.77
C VAL A 45 1.44 -26.76 -37.22
N THR A 46 1.29 -25.45 -37.47
CA THR A 46 2.16 -24.41 -36.92
C THR A 46 1.43 -23.70 -35.78
N LEU A 47 2.01 -23.70 -34.59
CA LEU A 47 1.58 -22.86 -33.47
C LEU A 47 2.25 -21.48 -33.65
N LYS A 48 1.46 -20.42 -33.71
CA LYS A 48 1.95 -19.04 -33.82
C LYS A 48 1.55 -18.25 -32.59
N ILE A 49 2.51 -17.55 -32.02
CA ILE A 49 2.27 -16.51 -31.01
C ILE A 49 1.98 -15.20 -31.74
N VAL A 50 0.89 -14.52 -31.39
CA VAL A 50 0.66 -13.12 -31.72
C VAL A 50 0.76 -12.35 -30.42
N SER A 51 1.91 -11.70 -30.17
CA SER A 51 2.24 -11.11 -28.87
C SER A 51 1.83 -9.63 -28.74
N SER A 52 1.65 -9.22 -27.48
CA SER A 52 2.04 -7.94 -26.85
C SER A 52 3.24 -8.27 -25.91
N PRO A 53 4.24 -7.38 -25.66
CA PRO A 53 5.66 -7.73 -25.41
C PRO A 53 5.89 -8.39 -24.03
N GLU A 54 6.96 -9.13 -23.68
CA GLU A 54 8.36 -9.25 -24.15
C GLU A 54 8.89 -10.66 -23.73
N ALA A 55 9.69 -11.38 -24.53
CA ALA A 55 10.38 -12.62 -24.09
C ALA A 55 11.58 -12.99 -24.99
N ALA A 56 12.71 -13.37 -24.38
CA ALA A 56 13.90 -13.89 -25.04
C ALA A 56 14.16 -15.35 -24.64
N ALA A 57 14.41 -16.23 -25.62
CA ALA A 57 14.49 -17.68 -25.42
C ALA A 57 15.92 -18.24 -25.35
N THR A 58 16.18 -19.19 -24.43
CA THR A 58 17.25 -20.19 -24.54
C THR A 58 16.81 -21.56 -23.96
N LYS A 59 17.49 -22.65 -24.36
CA LYS A 59 16.87 -23.95 -24.70
C LYS A 59 17.16 -25.10 -23.72
N SER A 60 16.12 -25.85 -23.33
CA SER A 60 16.13 -27.15 -22.62
C SER A 60 15.55 -28.30 -23.49
N ALA A 61 15.34 -29.51 -22.95
CA ALA A 61 15.25 -30.78 -23.69
C ALA A 61 13.82 -31.28 -24.07
N TYR A 62 12.74 -30.54 -23.80
CA TYR A 62 11.53 -30.60 -24.62
C TYR A 62 11.64 -29.59 -25.78
N SER A 63 10.90 -29.79 -26.88
CA SER A 63 11.35 -29.24 -28.17
C SER A 63 11.24 -27.71 -28.33
N SER A 64 10.77 -26.96 -27.33
CA SER A 64 10.82 -25.50 -27.30
C SER A 64 10.14 -24.90 -26.06
N THR A 65 10.87 -24.07 -25.30
CA THR A 65 10.31 -23.01 -24.46
C THR A 65 9.44 -22.10 -25.32
N LEU A 66 8.14 -22.02 -25.01
CA LEU A 66 7.19 -21.15 -25.68
C LEU A 66 7.35 -19.70 -25.20
N ALA A 67 7.53 -19.53 -23.89
CA ALA A 67 7.80 -18.25 -23.25
C ALA A 67 8.62 -18.44 -21.97
N THR A 68 9.35 -17.40 -21.61
CA THR A 68 9.94 -17.23 -20.28
C THR A 68 9.23 -16.07 -19.63
N ILE A 69 8.65 -16.29 -18.45
CA ILE A 69 7.87 -15.32 -17.70
C ILE A 69 8.73 -14.87 -16.52
N ARG A 70 8.87 -13.56 -16.34
CA ARG A 70 9.46 -13.02 -15.11
C ARG A 70 8.52 -13.34 -13.96
N GLU A 71 9.06 -13.82 -12.85
CA GLU A 71 8.24 -14.16 -11.69
C GLU A 71 7.42 -12.97 -11.16
N ASN A 72 6.39 -13.27 -10.36
CA ASN A 72 5.47 -12.31 -9.74
C ASN A 72 4.72 -11.42 -10.74
N GLN A 73 4.74 -11.75 -12.03
CA GLN A 73 4.01 -11.03 -13.07
C GLN A 73 2.82 -11.83 -13.59
N PRO A 74 1.67 -11.18 -13.87
CA PRO A 74 0.60 -11.80 -14.62
C PRO A 74 1.07 -12.11 -16.04
N TRP A 75 0.52 -13.17 -16.64
CA TRP A 75 0.88 -13.54 -18.00
C TRP A 75 -0.32 -14.08 -18.78
N ASP A 76 -0.60 -13.44 -19.91
CA ASP A 76 -1.63 -13.83 -20.86
C ASP A 76 -1.19 -13.63 -22.31
N VAL A 77 -1.54 -14.60 -23.16
CA VAL A 77 -1.24 -14.59 -24.60
C VAL A 77 -2.41 -15.20 -25.37
N THR A 78 -2.45 -14.98 -26.69
CA THR A 78 -3.37 -15.72 -27.56
C THR A 78 -2.60 -16.71 -28.42
N LEU A 79 -2.94 -18.00 -28.30
CA LEU A 79 -2.36 -19.07 -29.11
C LEU A 79 -3.29 -19.43 -30.26
N ILE A 80 -2.76 -19.34 -31.48
CA ILE A 80 -3.45 -19.75 -32.70
C ILE A 80 -2.66 -20.84 -33.41
N ALA A 81 -3.38 -21.84 -33.91
CA ALA A 81 -2.82 -22.84 -34.81
C ALA A 81 -3.40 -22.68 -36.21
N SER A 82 -2.58 -22.90 -37.25
CA SER A 82 -3.04 -22.89 -38.65
C SER A 82 -2.72 -24.21 -39.35
N ASP A 83 -3.59 -24.60 -40.28
CA ASP A 83 -3.41 -25.76 -41.17
C ASP A 83 -2.60 -25.43 -42.44
N GLY A 84 -2.01 -24.22 -42.51
CA GLY A 84 -1.26 -23.73 -43.66
C GLY A 84 -2.09 -23.42 -44.91
N ARG A 85 -3.43 -23.50 -44.82
CA ARG A 85 -4.36 -23.25 -45.94
C ARG A 85 -5.25 -22.03 -45.72
N GLY A 86 -4.90 -21.21 -44.72
CA GLY A 86 -5.63 -20.00 -44.35
C GLY A 86 -6.80 -20.26 -43.39
N GLY A 87 -6.90 -21.45 -42.79
CA GLY A 87 -7.80 -21.75 -41.67
C GLY A 87 -7.08 -21.76 -40.33
N THR A 88 -7.82 -21.50 -39.25
CA THR A 88 -7.40 -21.72 -37.86
C THR A 88 -7.81 -23.12 -37.42
N VAL A 89 -7.00 -23.75 -36.57
CA VAL A 89 -7.25 -25.08 -36.01
C VAL A 89 -7.62 -24.92 -34.54
N ALA A 90 -8.75 -25.48 -34.12
CA ALA A 90 -9.14 -25.48 -32.72
C ALA A 90 -8.17 -26.31 -31.87
N LEU A 91 -7.66 -25.70 -30.80
CA LEU A 91 -6.73 -26.30 -29.85
C LEU A 91 -7.41 -26.67 -28.55
N THR A 92 -6.77 -27.51 -27.75
CA THR A 92 -7.10 -27.76 -26.36
C THR A 92 -5.81 -27.97 -25.59
N LEU A 93 -5.70 -27.32 -24.43
CA LEU A 93 -4.63 -27.57 -23.47
C LEU A 93 -4.88 -28.94 -22.82
N ALA A 94 -3.86 -29.80 -22.86
CA ALA A 94 -3.88 -31.09 -22.21
C ALA A 94 -2.69 -31.19 -21.24
N ASP A 95 -2.93 -31.81 -20.10
CA ASP A 95 -1.88 -32.18 -19.16
C ASP A 95 -0.92 -33.20 -19.80
N ALA A 96 0.39 -32.99 -19.64
CA ALA A 96 1.43 -33.91 -20.05
C ALA A 96 1.48 -35.18 -19.16
N GLY A 97 0.67 -35.20 -18.09
CA GLY A 97 0.62 -36.25 -17.08
C GLY A 97 1.44 -35.92 -15.84
N ASN A 98 1.83 -34.65 -15.68
CA ASN A 98 2.61 -34.09 -14.57
C ASN A 98 1.77 -33.12 -13.71
N GLY A 99 0.67 -32.59 -14.23
CA GLY A 99 -0.20 -31.64 -13.52
C GLY A 99 0.12 -30.16 -13.79
N ASP A 100 1.17 -29.87 -14.55
CA ASP A 100 1.61 -28.48 -14.82
C ASP A 100 0.56 -27.66 -15.55
N ALA A 101 -0.30 -28.30 -16.34
CA ALA A 101 -1.40 -27.64 -17.04
C ALA A 101 -2.47 -27.07 -16.10
N GLU A 102 -2.52 -27.49 -14.82
CA GLU A 102 -3.48 -26.97 -13.84
C GLU A 102 -3.18 -25.51 -13.44
N ALA A 103 -1.94 -25.04 -13.62
CA ALA A 103 -1.56 -23.64 -13.38
C ALA A 103 -2.04 -22.68 -14.47
N PHE A 104 -2.65 -23.18 -15.56
CA PHE A 104 -3.02 -22.37 -16.72
C PHE A 104 -4.49 -22.56 -17.11
N SER A 105 -5.06 -21.52 -17.73
CA SER A 105 -6.36 -21.56 -18.41
C SER A 105 -6.19 -21.42 -19.91
N PHE A 106 -7.03 -22.12 -20.68
CA PHE A 106 -7.07 -22.01 -22.14
C PHE A 106 -8.51 -21.96 -22.65
N ASP A 107 -8.86 -20.89 -23.37
CA ASP A 107 -10.14 -20.75 -24.06
C ASP A 107 -10.04 -21.33 -25.47
N THR A 108 -10.79 -22.41 -25.70
CA THR A 108 -10.81 -23.11 -27.00
C THR A 108 -11.47 -22.33 -28.14
N GLU A 109 -12.28 -21.31 -27.85
CA GLU A 109 -12.95 -20.48 -28.86
C GLU A 109 -12.08 -19.30 -29.29
N THR A 110 -11.42 -18.64 -28.34
CA THR A 110 -10.63 -17.42 -28.59
C THR A 110 -9.13 -17.68 -28.73
N GLY A 111 -8.63 -18.79 -28.19
CA GLY A 111 -7.20 -19.08 -28.08
C GLY A 111 -6.52 -18.37 -26.91
N ALA A 112 -7.26 -17.67 -26.05
CA ALA A 112 -6.70 -17.02 -24.88
C ALA A 112 -6.05 -18.07 -23.95
N PHE A 113 -4.78 -17.87 -23.63
CA PHE A 113 -3.96 -18.72 -22.78
C PHE A 113 -3.37 -17.86 -21.67
N LYS A 114 -3.71 -18.18 -20.42
CA LYS A 114 -3.35 -17.35 -19.26
C LYS A 114 -2.79 -18.24 -18.15
N LEU A 115 -1.73 -17.76 -17.51
CA LEU A 115 -1.28 -18.24 -16.20
C LEU A 115 -2.32 -17.82 -15.14
N LEU A 116 -2.83 -18.76 -14.36
CA LEU A 116 -3.92 -18.49 -13.41
C LEU A 116 -3.51 -17.50 -12.34
N GLU A 117 -2.36 -17.75 -11.72
CA GLU A 117 -1.75 -16.93 -10.66
C GLU A 117 -0.27 -16.66 -11.01
N PRO A 118 0.26 -15.45 -10.75
CA PRO A 118 1.70 -15.19 -10.85
C PRO A 118 2.53 -16.25 -10.11
N GLN A 119 3.68 -16.62 -10.67
CA GLN A 119 4.56 -17.64 -10.08
C GLN A 119 5.72 -16.99 -9.34
N ASN A 120 6.06 -17.54 -8.17
CA ASN A 120 7.24 -17.19 -7.39
C ASN A 120 8.33 -18.26 -7.64
N TYR A 121 9.53 -17.83 -8.02
CA TYR A 121 10.63 -18.69 -8.44
C TYR A 121 11.25 -19.48 -7.27
N GLU A 122 11.27 -18.90 -6.08
CA GLU A 122 11.80 -19.47 -4.84
C GLU A 122 10.84 -20.53 -4.26
N LYS A 123 9.54 -20.42 -4.59
CA LYS A 123 8.45 -21.32 -4.18
C LYS A 123 7.76 -21.97 -5.40
N PRO A 124 8.47 -22.75 -6.23
CA PRO A 124 7.93 -23.31 -7.46
C PRO A 124 6.80 -24.31 -7.18
N ILE A 125 5.70 -24.18 -7.93
CA ILE A 125 4.54 -25.10 -7.85
C ILE A 125 4.51 -26.11 -9.00
N ASP A 126 5.41 -26.00 -9.98
CA ASP A 126 5.54 -26.97 -11.07
C ASP A 126 5.85 -28.37 -10.49
N HIS A 127 5.54 -29.41 -11.26
CA HIS A 127 5.56 -30.78 -10.77
C HIS A 127 6.91 -31.21 -10.17
N ASN A 128 8.01 -30.77 -10.78
CA ASN A 128 9.38 -31.12 -10.44
C ASN A 128 10.09 -30.05 -9.62
N GLN A 129 9.44 -28.93 -9.36
CA GLN A 129 9.96 -27.77 -8.63
C GLN A 129 11.25 -27.24 -9.25
N ASP A 130 11.32 -27.19 -10.58
CA ASP A 130 12.47 -26.68 -11.31
C ASP A 130 12.20 -25.41 -12.13
N ASN A 131 11.06 -24.75 -11.88
CA ASN A 131 10.62 -23.51 -12.52
C ASN A 131 10.32 -23.65 -14.01
N THR A 132 10.09 -24.86 -14.50
CA THR A 132 9.68 -25.12 -15.89
C THR A 132 8.38 -25.91 -15.93
N PHE A 133 7.31 -25.30 -16.44
CA PHE A 133 6.03 -25.98 -16.68
C PHE A 133 6.07 -26.72 -18.02
N GLU A 134 5.93 -28.04 -17.99
CA GLU A 134 5.91 -28.90 -19.17
C GLU A 134 4.46 -29.24 -19.58
N MET A 135 4.02 -28.75 -20.74
CA MET A 135 2.62 -28.85 -21.18
C MET A 135 2.47 -29.37 -22.61
N VAL A 136 1.23 -29.70 -22.98
CA VAL A 136 0.91 -30.26 -24.29
C VAL A 136 -0.34 -29.63 -24.91
N MET A 137 -0.25 -29.19 -26.16
CA MET A 137 -1.41 -28.78 -26.97
C MET A 137 -1.90 -29.89 -27.89
N VAL A 138 -3.22 -30.02 -28.05
CA VAL A 138 -3.86 -30.99 -28.95
C VAL A 138 -4.80 -30.28 -29.93
N ALA A 139 -4.64 -30.58 -31.23
CA ALA A 139 -5.54 -30.10 -32.28
C ALA A 139 -6.83 -30.95 -32.36
N HIS A 140 -7.98 -30.36 -32.03
CA HIS A 140 -9.26 -31.07 -31.96
C HIS A 140 -9.78 -31.52 -33.34
N GLU A 141 -9.52 -30.74 -34.39
CA GLU A 141 -10.06 -31.00 -35.73
C GLU A 141 -9.32 -32.11 -36.50
N TYR A 142 -8.16 -32.55 -35.99
CA TYR A 142 -7.30 -33.55 -36.62
C TYR A 142 -6.96 -34.70 -35.67
N PRO A 143 -7.96 -35.51 -35.25
CA PRO A 143 -7.74 -36.65 -34.37
C PRO A 143 -6.76 -37.64 -35.01
N GLY A 144 -5.56 -37.75 -34.44
CA GLY A 144 -4.46 -38.59 -34.94
C GLY A 144 -3.16 -37.84 -35.24
N GLN A 145 -3.16 -36.50 -35.17
CA GLN A 145 -1.91 -35.73 -35.16
C GLN A 145 -1.18 -35.90 -33.81
N PRO A 146 0.17 -35.83 -33.81
CA PRO A 146 0.92 -35.81 -32.57
C PRO A 146 0.56 -34.54 -31.78
N SER A 147 0.53 -34.68 -30.47
CA SER A 147 0.39 -33.55 -29.58
C SER A 147 1.66 -32.68 -29.65
N ILE A 148 1.51 -31.39 -29.35
CA ILE A 148 2.58 -30.40 -29.44
C ILE A 148 3.07 -30.12 -28.02
N PRO A 149 4.20 -30.71 -27.57
CA PRO A 149 4.78 -30.37 -26.28
C PRO A 149 5.44 -28.98 -26.33
N PHE A 150 5.35 -28.25 -25.23
CA PHE A 150 6.01 -26.97 -25.04
C PHE A 150 6.30 -26.72 -23.56
N GLU A 151 7.26 -25.84 -23.28
CA GLU A 151 7.64 -25.43 -21.92
C GLU A 151 7.27 -23.97 -21.69
N ILE A 152 6.95 -23.61 -20.44
CA ILE A 152 6.94 -22.23 -19.95
C ILE A 152 7.94 -22.17 -18.80
N ASP A 153 8.97 -21.34 -18.95
CA ASP A 153 9.98 -21.15 -17.92
C ASP A 153 9.62 -19.94 -17.05
N ILE A 154 9.78 -20.05 -15.74
CA ILE A 154 9.78 -18.90 -14.82
C ILE A 154 11.23 -18.46 -14.62
N SER A 155 11.51 -17.19 -14.83
CA SER A 155 12.84 -16.63 -14.60
C SER A 155 12.88 -15.90 -13.27
N ASN A 156 13.92 -16.20 -12.49
CA ASN A 156 14.21 -15.51 -11.25
C ASN A 156 14.47 -14.02 -11.50
N MET A 157 13.86 -13.21 -10.64
CA MET A 157 14.24 -11.85 -10.34
C MET A 157 14.86 -11.89 -8.95
N VAL A 158 15.93 -11.14 -8.71
CA VAL A 158 16.39 -11.02 -7.32
C VAL A 158 15.46 -10.02 -6.65
N GLU A 159 14.90 -10.35 -5.48
CA GLU A 159 14.06 -9.47 -4.69
C GLU A 159 14.78 -8.94 -3.44
N VAL A 160 14.07 -8.04 -2.74
CA VAL A 160 14.48 -7.60 -1.42
C VAL A 160 14.41 -8.82 -0.48
N PHE A 161 15.43 -8.98 0.36
CA PHE A 161 15.56 -10.06 1.36
C PHE A 161 16.01 -11.46 0.89
N ASP A 162 16.12 -11.77 -0.41
CA ASP A 162 16.59 -13.10 -0.88
C ASP A 162 17.87 -13.63 -0.19
N ASN A 163 18.78 -12.70 0.11
CA ASN A 163 20.08 -13.01 0.67
C ASN A 163 20.32 -12.32 2.02
N LYS A 164 19.31 -11.68 2.62
CA LYS A 164 19.46 -10.91 3.85
C LYS A 164 18.15 -10.77 4.60
N GLU A 165 18.23 -10.72 5.92
CA GLU A 165 17.05 -10.72 6.77
C GLU A 165 16.57 -9.32 7.20
N VAL A 166 17.50 -8.37 7.23
CA VAL A 166 17.26 -7.00 7.74
C VAL A 166 18.12 -6.01 6.98
N ILE A 167 17.53 -4.90 6.55
CA ILE A 167 18.23 -3.75 5.97
C ILE A 167 18.17 -2.57 6.94
N ARG A 168 19.29 -1.87 7.14
CA ARG A 168 19.36 -0.72 8.05
C ARG A 168 19.51 0.59 7.29
N PHE A 169 18.84 1.63 7.76
CA PHE A 169 19.02 2.98 7.23
C PHE A 169 19.44 3.93 8.34
N GLY A 170 20.61 4.54 8.20
CA GLY A 170 21.16 5.49 9.14
C GLY A 170 20.98 6.92 8.65
N GLY A 171 20.43 7.81 9.48
CA GLY A 171 20.39 9.23 9.15
C GLY A 171 21.79 9.88 9.22
N GLU A 172 22.13 10.74 8.25
CA GLU A 172 23.43 11.42 8.24
C GLU A 172 23.44 12.75 9.01
N THR A 173 22.30 13.42 9.14
CA THR A 173 22.22 14.73 9.80
C THR A 173 21.63 14.63 11.19
N ALA A 174 22.33 15.19 12.17
CA ALA A 174 21.83 15.28 13.54
C ALA A 174 20.48 16.02 13.55
N PHE A 175 19.52 15.46 14.28
CA PHE A 175 18.20 16.01 14.53
C PHE A 175 17.21 15.99 13.36
N ARG A 176 17.53 15.30 12.26
CA ARG A 176 16.57 15.13 11.15
C ARG A 176 15.53 14.04 11.39
N GLY A 177 15.83 13.08 12.26
CA GLY A 177 14.90 12.04 12.67
C GLY A 177 14.38 11.16 11.55
N LEU A 178 15.29 10.48 10.84
CA LEU A 178 14.94 9.45 9.85
C LEU A 178 14.09 8.33 10.47
N GLY A 179 13.04 7.91 9.77
CA GLY A 179 12.15 6.81 10.18
C GLY A 179 10.85 7.26 10.83
N ARG A 180 10.46 8.54 10.68
CA ARG A 180 9.19 9.02 11.23
C ARG A 180 7.99 8.41 10.54
N ASN A 181 8.09 8.26 9.22
CA ASN A 181 7.06 7.73 8.35
C ASN A 181 7.73 7.02 7.17
N ALA A 182 7.04 6.06 6.56
CA ALA A 182 7.52 5.30 5.42
C ALA A 182 6.34 4.77 4.60
N ALA A 183 6.58 4.51 3.31
CA ALA A 183 5.63 3.79 2.47
C ALA A 183 6.39 3.04 1.36
N ASN A 184 5.82 1.91 0.95
CA ASN A 184 6.13 1.28 -0.34
C ASN A 184 5.49 2.12 -1.44
N LEU A 185 6.26 2.52 -2.45
CA LEU A 185 5.79 3.32 -3.59
C LEU A 185 5.31 2.44 -4.75
N GLY A 186 5.60 1.14 -4.72
CA GLY A 186 5.60 0.29 -5.91
C GLY A 186 6.83 0.54 -6.78
N ASP A 187 6.89 -0.16 -7.91
CA ASP A 187 7.92 0.00 -8.94
C ASP A 187 7.64 1.26 -9.76
N ILE A 188 8.13 2.41 -9.30
CA ILE A 188 7.84 3.69 -9.96
C ILE A 188 8.82 3.98 -11.11
N ASP A 189 10.01 3.35 -11.13
CA ASP A 189 10.96 3.49 -12.25
C ASP A 189 10.89 2.40 -13.33
N GLY A 190 10.05 1.39 -13.13
CA GLY A 190 9.77 0.32 -14.09
C GLY A 190 10.91 -0.70 -14.20
N ASP A 191 11.77 -0.81 -13.19
CA ASP A 191 12.86 -1.79 -13.15
C ASP A 191 12.41 -3.17 -12.63
N GLY A 192 11.16 -3.27 -12.19
CA GLY A 192 10.50 -4.45 -11.65
C GLY A 192 10.76 -4.66 -10.16
N GLN A 193 11.35 -3.68 -9.46
CA GLN A 193 11.55 -3.74 -8.01
C GLN A 193 10.87 -2.54 -7.36
N PRO A 194 10.17 -2.71 -6.23
CA PRO A 194 9.48 -1.59 -5.62
C PRO A 194 10.43 -0.62 -4.90
N GLU A 195 10.10 0.66 -4.98
CA GLU A 195 10.80 1.73 -4.27
C GLU A 195 10.28 1.86 -2.84
N LEU A 196 11.20 2.10 -1.90
CA LEU A 196 10.86 2.45 -0.53
C LEU A 196 11.07 3.93 -0.28
N MET A 197 10.11 4.58 0.35
CA MET A 197 10.26 5.95 0.82
C MET A 197 10.31 6.03 2.33
N ILE A 198 11.27 6.81 2.87
CA ILE A 198 11.47 7.01 4.31
C ILE A 198 11.61 8.51 4.62
N ALA A 199 10.84 8.99 5.60
CA ALA A 199 10.84 10.40 5.99
C ALA A 199 11.85 10.73 7.11
N ALA A 200 12.40 11.95 7.04
CA ALA A 200 13.21 12.60 8.07
C ALA A 200 12.75 14.06 8.29
N PRO A 201 11.63 14.27 9.01
CA PRO A 201 10.94 15.56 9.05
C PRO A 201 11.63 16.67 9.85
N GLY A 202 12.70 16.41 10.62
CA GLY A 202 13.42 17.46 11.36
C GLY A 202 13.10 17.58 12.85
N GLN A 203 13.85 18.44 13.55
CA GLN A 203 14.00 18.41 15.00
C GLN A 203 12.75 18.78 15.81
N HIS A 204 12.22 17.82 16.58
CA HIS A 204 11.30 18.00 17.70
C HIS A 204 11.94 18.75 18.88
N THR A 205 11.73 20.07 19.00
CA THR A 205 12.09 20.78 20.24
C THR A 205 11.09 20.46 21.36
N ARG A 206 11.45 19.50 22.23
CA ARG A 206 10.89 19.22 23.57
C ARG A 206 9.40 18.86 23.68
N ASP A 207 9.16 17.65 24.21
CA ASP A 207 8.12 17.28 25.20
C ASP A 207 6.65 17.66 24.92
N ARG A 208 6.29 18.08 23.71
CA ARG A 208 4.89 18.21 23.28
C ARG A 208 4.65 17.12 22.26
N GLY A 209 3.84 16.14 22.64
CA GLY A 209 3.70 14.83 22.00
C GLY A 209 3.46 14.83 20.49
N GLU A 210 3.39 13.61 19.94
CA GLU A 210 3.39 13.27 18.51
C GLU A 210 2.36 13.95 17.61
N PHE A 211 1.45 14.75 18.16
CA PHE A 211 0.40 15.46 17.42
C PHE A 211 0.80 16.87 17.00
N PHE A 212 1.96 17.36 17.44
CA PHE A 212 2.42 18.69 17.06
C PHE A 212 3.62 18.59 16.11
N PRO A 213 3.54 19.22 14.93
CA PRO A 213 4.73 19.36 14.09
C PRO A 213 5.80 20.09 14.91
N PRO A 214 7.09 19.77 14.69
CA PRO A 214 8.17 20.42 15.42
C PRO A 214 8.10 21.96 15.38
N GLU A 215 8.61 22.64 16.41
CA GLU A 215 8.83 24.10 16.34
C GLU A 215 10.26 24.33 15.81
N GLY A 216 10.43 24.79 14.57
CA GLY A 216 11.77 24.95 13.99
C GLY A 216 11.80 25.49 12.56
N SER A 217 13.01 25.76 12.06
CA SER A 217 13.29 26.20 10.68
C SER A 217 13.78 25.06 9.78
N GLU A 218 13.55 23.81 10.17
CA GLU A 218 13.93 22.65 9.37
C GLU A 218 12.70 22.21 8.60
N HIS A 219 12.79 22.25 7.27
CA HIS A 219 11.64 22.05 6.40
C HIS A 219 11.37 20.56 6.10
N GLY A 220 12.04 19.65 6.81
CA GLY A 220 11.95 18.21 6.62
C GLY A 220 12.59 17.71 5.32
N ALA A 221 12.69 16.40 5.20
CA ALA A 221 13.18 15.71 4.01
C ALA A 221 12.55 14.33 3.90
N VAL A 222 12.56 13.81 2.68
CA VAL A 222 12.10 12.47 2.32
C VAL A 222 13.17 11.81 1.45
N TYR A 223 13.40 10.51 1.67
CA TYR A 223 14.34 9.71 0.90
C TYR A 223 13.57 8.65 0.14
N ILE A 224 13.73 8.60 -1.18
CA ILE A 224 13.27 7.49 -2.01
C ILE A 224 14.48 6.61 -2.32
N ILE A 225 14.38 5.34 -1.94
CA ILE A 225 15.42 4.33 -2.06
C ILE A 225 14.99 3.37 -3.18
N PRO A 226 15.71 3.37 -4.32
CA PRO A 226 15.47 2.42 -5.39
C PRO A 226 15.53 0.96 -4.93
N GLY A 227 14.64 0.12 -5.46
CA GLY A 227 14.60 -1.31 -5.15
C GLY A 227 15.98 -1.98 -5.28
N LYS A 228 16.71 -1.67 -6.36
CA LYS A 228 18.08 -2.21 -6.60
C LYS A 228 19.06 -1.96 -5.46
N LEU A 229 18.92 -0.84 -4.72
CA LEU A 229 19.79 -0.56 -3.57
C LEU A 229 19.41 -1.39 -2.34
N LEU A 230 18.12 -1.69 -2.17
CA LEU A 230 17.61 -2.54 -1.09
C LEU A 230 18.18 -3.97 -1.24
N ILE A 231 18.21 -4.47 -2.48
CA ILE A 231 18.77 -5.78 -2.81
C ILE A 231 20.29 -5.85 -2.57
N GLU A 232 21.02 -4.78 -2.85
CA GLU A 232 22.48 -4.77 -2.74
C GLU A 232 23.00 -4.49 -1.33
N ALA A 233 22.34 -3.63 -0.55
CA ALA A 233 22.91 -3.10 0.70
C ALA A 233 22.33 -3.73 1.97
N ASP A 234 23.19 -4.04 2.95
CA ASP A 234 22.75 -4.41 4.31
C ASP A 234 22.51 -3.17 5.18
N THR A 235 23.20 -2.07 4.85
CA THR A 235 23.09 -0.79 5.55
C THR A 235 23.31 0.35 4.57
N LEU A 236 22.39 1.30 4.56
CA LEU A 236 22.44 2.51 3.76
C LEU A 236 22.49 3.74 4.68
N GLU A 237 23.48 4.59 4.50
CA GLU A 237 23.49 5.92 5.12
C GLU A 237 22.76 6.90 4.21
N MET A 238 21.80 7.64 4.76
CA MET A 238 21.05 8.67 4.03
C MET A 238 21.91 9.92 3.90
N LEU A 239 22.88 9.86 3.00
CA LEU A 239 23.92 10.87 2.86
C LEU A 239 23.40 12.18 2.24
N GLU A 240 23.97 13.30 2.66
CA GLU A 240 23.56 14.68 2.35
C GLU A 240 24.35 15.32 1.20
N SER A 241 25.31 14.61 0.62
CA SER A 241 26.18 15.17 -0.43
C SER A 241 26.54 14.19 -1.56
N ASP A 242 26.40 12.90 -1.30
CA ASP A 242 26.55 11.82 -2.27
C ASP A 242 25.53 10.75 -1.91
N THR A 243 24.33 10.85 -2.46
CA THR A 243 23.20 10.01 -2.03
C THR A 243 23.35 8.55 -2.46
N ASN A 244 24.43 8.17 -3.16
CA ASN A 244 24.69 6.81 -3.63
C ASN A 244 23.51 6.16 -4.37
N GLY A 245 22.79 6.95 -5.18
CA GLY A 245 21.62 6.50 -5.94
C GLY A 245 20.28 6.65 -5.22
N VAL A 246 20.26 6.99 -3.93
CA VAL A 246 19.04 7.42 -3.22
C VAL A 246 18.63 8.79 -3.76
N LEU A 247 17.33 9.03 -3.93
CA LEU A 247 16.80 10.37 -4.19
C LEU A 247 16.42 11.01 -2.86
N LYS A 248 17.00 12.17 -2.55
CA LYS A 248 16.60 12.99 -1.42
C LYS A 248 15.75 14.15 -1.90
N ILE A 249 14.56 14.31 -1.32
CA ILE A 249 13.67 15.44 -1.56
C ILE A 249 13.66 16.31 -0.30
N ASP A 250 14.22 17.52 -0.40
CA ASP A 250 14.24 18.51 0.67
C ASP A 250 12.98 19.37 0.64
N GLY A 251 12.35 19.54 1.80
CA GLY A 251 11.30 20.55 1.97
C GLY A 251 11.87 21.97 1.94
N VAL A 252 10.98 22.96 1.82
CA VAL A 252 11.30 24.38 1.66
C VAL A 252 10.70 25.27 2.77
N GLU A 253 11.13 26.53 2.80
CA GLU A 253 10.71 27.46 3.85
C GLU A 253 9.18 27.68 3.85
N GLY A 254 8.56 27.42 5.00
CA GLY A 254 7.11 27.46 5.17
C GLY A 254 6.43 26.09 5.17
N ASP A 255 7.17 25.01 4.88
CA ASP A 255 6.61 23.67 4.89
C ASP A 255 6.30 23.18 6.32
N MET A 256 5.24 22.38 6.45
CA MET A 256 4.84 21.72 7.69
C MET A 256 5.71 20.49 8.01
N HIS A 257 7.03 20.62 7.95
CA HIS A 257 8.00 19.53 8.14
C HIS A 257 7.75 18.39 7.14
N PHE A 258 8.22 18.59 5.90
CA PHE A 258 8.04 17.61 4.83
C PHE A 258 8.49 16.20 5.26
N GLY A 259 7.67 15.20 4.93
CA GLY A 259 7.79 13.83 5.44
C GLY A 259 6.99 13.54 6.72
N TYR A 260 6.34 14.54 7.33
CA TYR A 260 5.41 14.32 8.45
C TYR A 260 4.00 13.91 7.99
N ASN A 261 3.55 14.46 6.85
CA ASN A 261 2.22 14.26 6.31
C ASN A 261 2.24 13.95 4.81
N TRP A 262 1.76 12.77 4.43
CA TRP A 262 1.66 12.32 3.05
C TRP A 262 0.84 11.03 2.96
N THR A 263 0.37 10.71 1.77
CA THR A 263 -0.24 9.41 1.42
C THR A 263 0.10 9.09 -0.04
N VAL A 264 0.29 7.80 -0.32
CA VAL A 264 0.23 7.26 -1.68
C VAL A 264 -1.25 7.17 -2.03
N ILE A 265 -1.73 7.96 -2.99
CA ILE A 265 -3.16 8.00 -3.32
C ILE A 265 -3.57 6.85 -4.25
N GLY A 266 -2.61 6.28 -4.98
CA GLY A 266 -2.83 5.36 -6.10
C GLY A 266 -2.60 6.08 -7.43
N ASP A 267 -2.78 5.38 -8.55
CA ASP A 267 -2.65 5.93 -9.89
C ASP A 267 -3.81 6.90 -10.19
N LEU A 268 -3.55 8.21 -10.05
CA LEU A 268 -4.55 9.26 -10.19
C LEU A 268 -4.58 9.82 -11.62
N ASP A 269 -3.49 9.79 -12.37
CA ASP A 269 -3.46 10.22 -13.77
C ASP A 269 -3.62 9.08 -14.81
N GLU A 270 -3.77 7.84 -14.36
CA GLU A 270 -3.97 6.61 -15.16
C GLU A 270 -2.74 6.25 -16.02
N ASP A 271 -1.53 6.52 -15.52
CA ASP A 271 -0.27 6.18 -16.18
C ASP A 271 0.31 4.82 -15.76
N GLY A 272 -0.34 4.15 -14.81
CA GLY A 272 0.06 2.86 -14.24
C GLY A 272 1.02 2.98 -13.05
N ILE A 273 1.38 4.20 -12.63
CA ILE A 273 2.29 4.48 -11.52
C ILE A 273 1.52 5.16 -10.38
N ASN A 274 1.79 4.76 -9.14
CA ASN A 274 1.14 5.38 -7.99
C ASN A 274 1.55 6.86 -7.83
N ASP A 275 0.57 7.70 -7.49
CA ASP A 275 0.75 9.13 -7.22
C ASP A 275 0.72 9.45 -5.72
N PHE A 276 1.15 10.67 -5.39
CA PHE A 276 1.40 11.08 -4.01
C PHE A 276 0.74 12.40 -3.68
N VAL A 277 0.19 12.49 -2.47
CA VAL A 277 -0.30 13.75 -1.90
C VAL A 277 0.43 14.04 -0.61
N THR A 278 0.91 15.26 -0.45
CA THR A 278 1.54 15.74 0.78
C THR A 278 1.00 17.10 1.17
N ALA A 279 0.87 17.36 2.47
CA ALA A 279 0.56 18.70 2.96
C ALA A 279 1.82 19.55 2.90
N ARG A 280 1.83 20.55 2.01
CA ARG A 280 2.92 21.53 1.94
C ARG A 280 2.91 22.39 3.19
N ASN A 281 1.79 23.05 3.46
CA ASN A 281 1.59 23.85 4.65
C ASN A 281 0.15 23.70 5.15
N GLN A 282 -0.24 24.52 6.14
CA GLN A 282 -1.55 24.37 6.77
C GLN A 282 -2.71 24.58 5.80
N THR A 283 -2.49 25.22 4.65
CA THR A 283 -3.56 25.58 3.71
C THR A 283 -3.39 24.98 2.32
N GLU A 284 -2.29 24.28 2.05
CA GLU A 284 -1.91 23.84 0.70
C GLU A 284 -1.48 22.38 0.71
N LEU A 285 -2.02 21.60 -0.22
CA LEU A 285 -1.58 20.24 -0.55
C LEU A 285 -0.86 20.26 -1.89
N ASN A 286 0.22 19.51 -2.00
CA ASN A 286 0.88 19.20 -3.26
C ASN A 286 0.45 17.80 -3.71
N ILE A 287 0.12 17.68 -4.99
CA ILE A 287 -0.22 16.42 -5.68
C ILE A 287 0.89 16.18 -6.68
N ILE A 288 1.61 15.07 -6.54
CA ILE A 288 2.84 14.78 -7.26
C ILE A 288 2.65 13.46 -7.99
N SER A 289 2.90 13.44 -9.30
CA SER A 289 2.76 12.20 -10.06
C SER A 289 3.91 11.24 -9.83
N GLY A 290 3.63 9.94 -9.89
CA GLY A 290 4.62 8.88 -9.85
C GLY A 290 5.68 9.04 -10.94
N ALA A 291 5.26 9.31 -12.19
CA ALA A 291 6.18 9.60 -13.28
C ALA A 291 7.09 10.83 -13.03
N SER A 292 6.61 11.85 -12.32
CA SER A 292 7.43 13.01 -11.95
C SER A 292 8.51 12.62 -10.94
N LEU A 293 8.18 11.79 -9.95
CA LEU A 293 9.16 11.25 -9.01
C LEU A 293 10.17 10.33 -9.70
N ALA A 294 9.71 9.42 -10.55
CA ALA A 294 10.55 8.50 -11.31
C ALA A 294 11.56 9.25 -12.19
N SER A 295 11.10 10.29 -12.91
CA SER A 295 11.95 11.15 -13.74
C SER A 295 13.08 11.81 -12.94
N VAL A 296 12.76 12.31 -11.74
CA VAL A 296 13.75 12.91 -10.85
C VAL A 296 14.68 11.84 -10.26
N MET A 297 14.16 10.66 -9.95
CA MET A 297 14.94 9.55 -9.40
C MET A 297 15.99 9.04 -10.39
N GLN A 298 15.69 9.00 -11.70
CA GLN A 298 16.67 8.68 -12.75
C GLN A 298 17.88 9.63 -12.76
N THR A 299 17.71 10.87 -12.28
CA THR A 299 18.81 11.84 -12.17
C THR A 299 19.62 11.68 -10.88
N GLY A 300 19.04 11.03 -9.87
CA GLY A 300 19.60 10.85 -8.53
C GLY A 300 19.85 12.16 -7.78
N GLY A 301 20.37 12.05 -6.55
CA GLY A 301 20.88 13.20 -5.80
C GLY A 301 19.82 13.90 -4.94
N ILE A 302 19.96 15.22 -4.82
CA ILE A 302 19.18 16.05 -3.89
C ILE A 302 18.35 17.04 -4.70
N VAL A 303 17.04 17.02 -4.49
CA VAL A 303 16.07 17.88 -5.19
C VAL A 303 15.19 18.57 -4.18
N SER A 304 14.77 19.80 -4.48
CA SER A 304 13.79 20.51 -3.67
C SER A 304 12.38 20.06 -4.04
N LEU A 305 11.48 19.97 -3.06
CA LEU A 305 10.06 19.72 -3.31
C LEU A 305 9.46 20.70 -4.35
N ASP A 306 9.92 21.96 -4.38
CA ASP A 306 9.47 22.97 -5.35
C ASP A 306 9.96 22.73 -6.79
N ASP A 307 11.02 21.93 -6.96
CA ASP A 307 11.60 21.63 -8.28
C ASP A 307 10.94 20.40 -8.93
N ILE A 308 10.09 19.68 -8.20
CA ILE A 308 9.32 18.54 -8.72
C ILE A 308 8.00 19.07 -9.30
N PRO A 309 7.63 18.71 -10.55
CA PRO A 309 6.32 19.06 -11.07
C PRO A 309 5.19 18.56 -10.16
N HIS A 310 4.28 19.45 -9.78
CA HIS A 310 3.18 19.12 -8.87
C HIS A 310 2.01 20.06 -9.07
N ALA A 311 0.80 19.54 -8.92
CA ALA A 311 -0.38 20.37 -8.76
C ALA A 311 -0.55 20.82 -7.31
N THR A 312 -1.32 21.90 -7.11
CA THR A 312 -1.59 22.44 -5.78
C THR A 312 -3.08 22.46 -5.50
N ALA A 313 -3.51 21.91 -4.37
CA ALA A 313 -4.88 22.11 -3.87
C ALA A 313 -4.89 23.04 -2.66
N ILE A 314 -5.59 24.16 -2.77
CA ILE A 314 -5.71 25.16 -1.70
C ILE A 314 -7.00 24.92 -0.93
N THR A 315 -6.88 24.79 0.38
CA THR A 315 -8.02 24.65 1.30
C THR A 315 -8.97 25.86 1.28
N PRO A 316 -10.24 25.69 1.69
CA PRO A 316 -11.16 26.81 1.79
C PRO A 316 -10.71 27.85 2.84
N ASP A 317 -11.14 29.11 2.68
CA ASP A 317 -10.78 30.20 3.58
C ASP A 317 -10.99 29.86 5.08
N ASN A 318 -9.92 30.01 5.88
CA ASN A 318 -9.85 29.71 7.31
C ASN A 318 -9.95 28.22 7.68
N TYR A 319 -9.76 27.31 6.73
CA TYR A 319 -9.57 25.89 7.03
C TYR A 319 -8.09 25.55 6.95
N TYR A 320 -7.67 24.64 7.82
CA TYR A 320 -6.27 24.26 7.99
C TYR A 320 -6.17 22.73 8.05
N VAL A 321 -5.32 22.14 7.23
CA VAL A 321 -5.01 20.70 7.23
C VAL A 321 -4.32 20.34 8.54
N ASP A 322 -4.72 19.21 9.12
CA ASP A 322 -4.02 18.61 10.25
C ASP A 322 -2.85 17.75 9.74
N PRO A 323 -1.65 17.81 10.34
CA PRO A 323 -0.49 17.07 9.87
C PRO A 323 -0.66 15.54 9.85
N LEU A 324 -1.71 14.96 10.42
CA LEU A 324 -1.92 13.51 10.46
C LEU A 324 -3.23 13.08 9.75
N SER A 325 -3.78 13.92 8.85
CA SER A 325 -5.14 13.72 8.36
C SER A 325 -5.31 13.31 6.89
N LEU A 326 -4.24 12.92 6.19
CA LEU A 326 -4.35 12.41 4.80
C LEU A 326 -4.57 10.90 4.80
N GLY A 327 -5.49 10.41 3.97
CA GLY A 327 -5.69 8.98 3.73
C GLY A 327 -6.18 8.71 2.32
N ALA A 328 -5.61 7.70 1.67
CA ALA A 328 -6.10 7.20 0.39
C ALA A 328 -7.36 6.36 0.62
N MET A 329 -8.39 6.60 -0.19
CA MET A 329 -9.68 5.93 -0.06
C MET A 329 -9.96 4.90 -1.16
N GLY A 330 -9.07 4.77 -2.15
CA GLY A 330 -9.34 4.01 -3.37
C GLY A 330 -10.45 4.65 -4.22
N ASP A 331 -10.93 3.93 -5.23
CA ASP A 331 -12.04 4.37 -6.10
C ASP A 331 -13.40 4.10 -5.44
N MET A 332 -13.80 4.99 -4.55
CA MET A 332 -15.11 5.02 -3.92
C MET A 332 -16.21 5.43 -4.88
N THR A 333 -15.93 6.22 -5.92
CA THR A 333 -16.97 6.72 -6.84
C THR A 333 -17.26 5.80 -8.02
N ALA A 334 -16.47 4.72 -8.17
CA ALA A 334 -16.48 3.79 -9.29
C ALA A 334 -16.25 4.49 -10.63
N ASP A 335 -15.41 5.54 -10.64
CA ASP A 335 -15.04 6.30 -11.83
C ASP A 335 -13.65 5.96 -12.39
N GLY A 336 -12.95 5.01 -11.75
CA GLY A 336 -11.61 4.57 -12.09
C GLY A 336 -10.50 5.39 -11.42
N LEU A 337 -10.82 6.42 -10.65
CA LEU A 337 -9.84 7.30 -10.02
C LEU A 337 -9.84 7.14 -8.50
N PRO A 338 -8.66 7.14 -7.86
CA PRO A 338 -8.60 7.08 -6.41
C PRO A 338 -9.03 8.39 -5.76
N GLU A 339 -9.63 8.27 -4.58
CA GLU A 339 -10.06 9.38 -3.75
C GLU A 339 -9.17 9.68 -2.56
N LEU A 340 -9.23 10.94 -2.12
CA LEU A 340 -8.47 11.43 -0.97
C LEU A 340 -9.40 11.82 0.18
N ALA A 341 -9.11 11.28 1.37
CA ALA A 341 -9.64 11.79 2.62
C ALA A 341 -8.68 12.81 3.25
N VAL A 342 -9.25 13.93 3.72
CA VAL A 342 -8.49 15.00 4.39
C VAL A 342 -9.33 15.60 5.51
N CYS A 343 -8.89 15.53 6.78
CA CYS A 343 -9.52 16.33 7.84
C CYS A 343 -8.94 17.75 7.90
N MET A 344 -9.80 18.77 7.80
CA MET A 344 -9.39 20.18 7.97
C MET A 344 -10.10 20.84 9.15
N ARG A 345 -9.36 21.60 9.94
CA ARG A 345 -9.86 22.39 11.05
C ARG A 345 -10.11 23.84 10.66
N ARG A 346 -11.26 24.39 11.04
CA ARG A 346 -11.52 25.83 10.88
C ARG A 346 -10.81 26.64 11.97
N GLY A 347 -10.08 27.68 11.60
CA GLY A 347 -9.31 28.51 12.54
C GLY A 347 -10.08 29.64 13.23
N ASP A 348 -11.41 29.61 13.31
CA ASP A 348 -12.14 30.59 14.13
C ASP A 348 -12.11 30.20 15.61
N ASN A 349 -11.20 30.83 16.38
CA ASN A 349 -11.02 30.70 17.84
C ASN A 349 -12.25 31.08 18.71
N ARG A 350 -13.46 31.11 18.16
CA ARG A 350 -14.68 31.42 18.92
C ARG A 350 -15.21 30.15 19.57
N VAL A 351 -14.76 29.94 20.80
CA VAL A 351 -15.20 28.94 21.82
C VAL A 351 -16.71 29.03 22.15
N THR A 352 -17.56 29.65 21.32
CA THR A 352 -18.98 29.87 21.61
C THR A 352 -19.93 29.20 20.62
N THR A 353 -19.45 28.63 19.51
CA THR A 353 -20.33 28.10 18.44
C THR A 353 -20.00 26.69 17.92
N GLY A 354 -19.16 25.89 18.58
CA GLY A 354 -18.72 24.60 18.06
C GLY A 354 -17.64 24.81 17.00
N LEU A 355 -16.56 24.03 17.05
CA LEU A 355 -15.56 24.08 15.98
C LEU A 355 -16.12 23.32 14.78
N LEU A 356 -16.17 24.00 13.63
CA LEU A 356 -16.50 23.37 12.36
C LEU A 356 -15.23 22.76 11.80
N HIS A 357 -15.27 21.49 11.43
CA HIS A 357 -14.18 20.83 10.73
C HIS A 357 -14.75 20.36 9.37
N ALA A 358 -13.95 20.48 8.31
CA ALA A 358 -14.40 20.32 6.94
C ALA A 358 -13.45 19.48 6.12
N ALA A 359 -14.04 18.95 5.04
CA ALA A 359 -13.53 17.91 4.16
C ALA A 359 -13.34 16.59 4.90
N VAL A 360 -13.84 15.53 4.28
CA VAL A 360 -13.49 14.14 4.60
C VAL A 360 -13.30 13.34 3.31
N LEU A 361 -13.81 13.83 2.16
CA LEU A 361 -13.61 13.19 0.87
C LEU A 361 -13.45 14.22 -0.25
N ILE A 362 -12.44 14.03 -1.10
CA ILE A 362 -12.18 14.77 -2.33
C ILE A 362 -12.11 13.73 -3.46
N THR A 363 -12.95 13.87 -4.50
CA THR A 363 -13.00 12.94 -5.63
C THR A 363 -11.72 12.99 -6.45
N GLY A 364 -11.34 11.90 -7.14
CA GLY A 364 -10.12 11.86 -7.95
C GLY A 364 -10.13 12.83 -9.14
N ALA A 365 -11.24 12.95 -9.86
CA ALA A 365 -11.35 13.77 -11.07
C ALA A 365 -10.76 15.21 -11.01
N PRO A 366 -11.09 16.07 -10.02
CA PRO A 366 -10.49 17.41 -9.91
C PRO A 366 -8.99 17.36 -9.55
N LEU A 367 -8.52 16.32 -8.87
CA LEU A 367 -7.10 16.15 -8.53
C LEU A 367 -6.31 15.74 -9.78
N LYS A 368 -6.83 14.77 -10.55
CA LYS A 368 -6.30 14.38 -11.87
C LYS A 368 -6.18 15.57 -12.81
N GLU A 369 -7.27 16.34 -12.98
CA GLU A 369 -7.26 17.51 -13.86
C GLU A 369 -6.19 18.53 -13.44
N ALA A 370 -6.02 18.74 -12.13
CA ALA A 370 -5.01 19.63 -11.61
C ALA A 370 -3.59 19.12 -11.94
N LEU A 371 -3.36 17.82 -11.76
CA LEU A 371 -2.09 17.13 -12.00
C LEU A 371 -1.67 17.21 -13.47
N GLU A 372 -2.54 16.78 -14.39
CA GLU A 372 -2.29 16.82 -15.83
C GLU A 372 -2.01 18.23 -16.37
N GLN A 373 -2.66 19.25 -15.77
CA GLN A 373 -2.50 20.64 -16.17
C GLN A 373 -1.40 21.38 -15.41
N ASN A 374 -0.76 20.75 -14.42
CA ASN A 374 0.17 21.37 -13.48
C ASN A 374 -0.38 22.71 -12.93
N ASN A 375 -1.60 22.65 -12.38
CA ASN A 375 -2.38 23.83 -12.01
C ASN A 375 -2.76 23.82 -10.53
N THR A 376 -3.17 24.99 -10.03
CA THR A 376 -3.72 25.17 -8.71
C THR A 376 -5.25 25.06 -8.74
N ILE A 377 -5.81 24.20 -7.90
CA ILE A 377 -7.26 24.13 -7.64
C ILE A 377 -7.59 24.72 -6.27
N ILE A 378 -8.76 25.35 -6.18
CA ILE A 378 -9.30 25.85 -4.91
C ILE A 378 -10.39 24.87 -4.47
N LEU A 379 -10.20 24.23 -3.31
CA LEU A 379 -11.14 23.22 -2.82
C LEU A 379 -12.54 23.80 -2.56
N ASP A 380 -12.67 25.10 -2.30
CA ASP A 380 -13.96 25.76 -2.20
C ASP A 380 -14.79 25.68 -3.51
N ASP A 381 -14.12 25.64 -4.68
CA ASP A 381 -14.77 25.41 -5.97
C ASP A 381 -15.09 23.93 -6.20
N VAL A 382 -14.19 23.02 -5.83
CA VAL A 382 -14.42 21.57 -5.88
C VAL A 382 -15.62 21.16 -5.01
N ILE A 383 -15.71 21.73 -3.81
CA ILE A 383 -16.84 21.59 -2.89
C ILE A 383 -18.14 22.11 -3.53
N ARG A 384 -18.12 23.32 -4.12
CA ARG A 384 -19.28 23.88 -4.85
C ARG A 384 -19.73 23.00 -6.03
N ALA A 385 -18.78 22.35 -6.69
CA ALA A 385 -19.00 21.43 -7.79
C ALA A 385 -19.51 20.05 -7.34
N LYS A 386 -19.59 19.80 -6.03
CA LYS A 386 -19.99 18.51 -5.45
C LYS A 386 -18.99 17.37 -5.71
N GLN A 387 -17.73 17.75 -5.92
CA GLN A 387 -16.58 16.84 -6.09
C GLN A 387 -15.73 16.78 -4.81
N ALA A 388 -16.19 17.42 -3.74
CA ALA A 388 -15.66 17.25 -2.39
C ALA A 388 -16.78 17.45 -1.37
N GLY A 389 -16.69 16.72 -0.25
CA GLY A 389 -17.73 16.63 0.76
C GLY A 389 -17.19 16.23 2.13
N GLY A 390 -18.09 16.15 3.11
CA GLY A 390 -17.76 15.81 4.50
C GLY A 390 -17.62 17.05 5.37
N PHE A 391 -18.65 17.35 6.17
CA PHE A 391 -18.61 18.44 7.15
C PHE A 391 -19.16 17.94 8.47
N TYR A 392 -18.26 17.84 9.45
CA TYR A 392 -18.58 17.50 10.81
C TYR A 392 -18.59 18.75 11.69
N ARG A 393 -19.69 18.94 12.42
CA ARG A 393 -19.75 19.96 13.46
C ARG A 393 -19.55 19.30 14.81
N SER A 394 -18.39 19.55 15.37
CA SER A 394 -18.07 19.18 16.74
C SER A 394 -18.81 20.11 17.74
N ALA A 395 -18.99 19.63 18.96
CA ALA A 395 -19.48 20.43 20.07
C ALA A 395 -18.49 21.57 20.41
N VAL A 396 -18.96 22.54 21.20
CA VAL A 396 -18.14 23.68 21.62
C VAL A 396 -16.94 23.20 22.44
N GLY A 397 -15.71 23.47 21.99
CA GLY A 397 -14.47 23.10 22.67
C GLY A 397 -13.84 21.78 22.19
N GLN A 398 -14.42 21.10 21.20
CA GLN A 398 -13.89 19.89 20.59
C GLN A 398 -12.87 20.21 19.49
N ALA A 399 -11.59 19.90 19.67
CA ALA A 399 -10.70 19.71 18.53
C ALA A 399 -11.00 18.33 17.94
N PHE A 400 -11.23 18.24 16.62
CA PHE A 400 -11.71 17.01 15.99
C PHE A 400 -10.69 16.37 15.04
N CYS A 401 -9.81 17.16 14.41
CA CYS A 401 -8.79 16.57 13.56
C CYS A 401 -7.65 16.00 14.42
N GLY A 402 -7.25 14.80 14.07
CA GLY A 402 -6.14 14.00 14.59
C GLY A 402 -5.78 12.97 13.51
N PRO A 403 -5.07 11.88 13.86
CA PRO A 403 -4.75 10.81 12.91
C PRO A 403 -6.03 10.30 12.23
N LEU A 404 -6.03 10.39 10.91
CA LEU A 404 -7.04 9.83 10.04
C LEU A 404 -6.51 8.51 9.49
N GLU A 405 -7.30 7.44 9.60
CA GLU A 405 -6.92 6.12 9.13
C GLU A 405 -8.00 5.57 8.21
N THR A 406 -7.62 5.16 7.01
CA THR A 406 -8.50 4.37 6.12
C THR A 406 -8.61 2.97 6.73
N MET A 407 -9.80 2.59 7.16
CA MET A 407 -10.04 1.34 7.89
C MET A 407 -10.20 0.11 6.99
N GLY A 408 -10.40 0.33 5.69
CA GLY A 408 -10.93 -0.70 4.79
C GLY A 408 -12.47 -0.77 4.84
N ASP A 409 -13.06 -1.74 4.17
CA ASP A 409 -14.50 -1.98 4.14
C ASP A 409 -14.94 -2.85 5.34
N VAL A 410 -15.04 -2.23 6.52
CA VAL A 410 -15.32 -2.97 7.76
C VAL A 410 -16.79 -3.41 7.88
N ASN A 411 -17.65 -2.89 7.00
CA ASN A 411 -19.08 -3.15 7.00
C ASN A 411 -19.58 -3.90 5.74
N GLY A 412 -18.70 -4.20 4.78
CA GLY A 412 -18.99 -5.00 3.60
C GLY A 412 -19.90 -4.28 2.58
N ASP A 413 -19.89 -2.94 2.54
CA ASP A 413 -20.67 -2.16 1.57
C ASP A 413 -19.91 -1.90 0.25
N GLY A 414 -18.70 -2.42 0.13
CA GLY A 414 -17.78 -2.29 -1.00
C GLY A 414 -17.04 -0.96 -1.01
N LEU A 415 -17.08 -0.17 0.07
CA LEU A 415 -16.46 1.14 0.16
C LEU A 415 -15.55 1.22 1.39
N ASN A 416 -14.38 1.80 1.22
CA ASN A 416 -13.48 2.04 2.34
C ASN A 416 -14.11 3.00 3.36
N ASP A 417 -14.02 2.62 4.62
CA ASP A 417 -14.43 3.39 5.78
C ASP A 417 -13.24 4.17 6.34
N VAL A 418 -13.51 5.23 7.12
CA VAL A 418 -12.45 6.07 7.69
C VAL A 418 -12.68 6.32 9.18
N SER A 419 -11.61 6.22 9.97
CA SER A 419 -11.59 6.68 11.35
C SER A 419 -10.87 8.01 11.50
N ILE A 420 -11.33 8.80 12.45
CA ILE A 420 -10.63 9.98 12.93
C ILE A 420 -10.50 9.85 14.45
N ASN A 421 -9.26 9.84 14.91
CA ASN A 421 -8.94 9.73 16.32
C ASN A 421 -9.13 11.08 17.01
N LEU A 422 -9.83 11.08 18.15
CA LEU A 422 -10.20 12.31 18.84
C LEU A 422 -9.22 12.65 19.95
N VAL A 423 -8.56 13.79 19.83
CA VAL A 423 -7.75 14.38 20.89
C VAL A 423 -8.66 15.26 21.77
N ASP A 424 -8.71 14.98 23.09
CA ASP A 424 -9.31 15.81 24.18
C ASP A 424 -10.75 15.56 24.70
N TRP A 425 -11.39 14.37 24.64
CA TRP A 425 -12.83 14.27 25.02
C TRP A 425 -13.36 13.08 25.85
N ASN A 426 -14.44 13.38 26.58
CA ASN A 426 -15.25 12.51 27.47
C ASN A 426 -16.29 11.61 26.76
N GLU A 427 -16.30 11.54 25.42
CA GLU A 427 -17.46 11.02 24.67
C GLU A 427 -17.17 9.83 23.76
N SER A 428 -16.05 9.82 23.03
CA SER A 428 -15.59 8.68 22.22
C SER A 428 -14.08 8.79 22.03
N ALA A 429 -13.39 7.66 21.89
CA ALA A 429 -11.94 7.63 21.66
C ALA A 429 -11.58 7.80 20.17
N ALA A 430 -12.41 7.24 19.29
CA ALA A 430 -12.32 7.40 17.84
C ALA A 430 -13.73 7.51 17.25
N ILE A 431 -13.83 8.18 16.11
CA ILE A 431 -15.06 8.31 15.34
C ILE A 431 -14.84 7.69 13.97
N VAL A 432 -15.80 6.89 13.52
CA VAL A 432 -15.80 6.24 12.20
C VAL A 432 -16.90 6.82 11.32
N PHE A 433 -16.59 7.09 10.06
CA PHE A 433 -17.54 7.41 9.00
C PHE A 433 -17.55 6.27 8.01
N SER A 434 -18.74 5.80 7.63
CA SER A 434 -18.80 4.79 6.57
C SER A 434 -18.52 5.41 5.21
N GLY A 435 -17.95 4.64 4.30
CA GLY A 435 -17.68 5.05 2.93
C GLY A 435 -18.95 5.55 2.24
N GLN A 436 -20.08 4.85 2.45
CA GLN A 436 -21.37 5.29 1.95
C GLN A 436 -21.84 6.65 2.50
N ASP A 437 -21.61 6.96 3.78
CA ASP A 437 -21.95 8.26 4.37
C ASP A 437 -21.05 9.38 3.80
N LEU A 438 -19.78 9.08 3.48
CA LEU A 438 -18.87 10.01 2.82
C LEU A 438 -19.32 10.30 1.38
N LEU A 439 -19.65 9.29 0.58
CA LEU A 439 -20.19 9.48 -0.77
C LEU A 439 -21.49 10.29 -0.76
N ASN A 440 -22.39 9.98 0.16
CA ASN A 440 -23.65 10.72 0.30
C ASN A 440 -23.41 12.21 0.59
N SER A 441 -22.30 12.54 1.24
CA SER A 441 -21.91 13.91 1.55
C SER A 441 -21.59 14.76 0.30
N LEU A 442 -21.12 14.14 -0.79
CA LEU A 442 -20.82 14.81 -2.06
C LEU A 442 -22.07 15.49 -2.63
N SER A 443 -23.24 14.83 -2.53
CA SER A 443 -24.51 15.34 -3.07
C SER A 443 -24.93 16.71 -2.53
N PHE A 444 -24.41 17.11 -1.36
CA PHE A 444 -24.69 18.38 -0.70
C PHE A 444 -23.61 19.44 -0.94
N GLY A 445 -22.48 19.09 -1.57
CA GLY A 445 -21.41 20.02 -1.93
C GLY A 445 -20.92 20.86 -0.77
N GLY A 446 -20.95 20.32 0.45
CA GLY A 446 -20.31 20.86 1.65
C GLY A 446 -20.73 22.24 2.20
N ILE A 447 -21.25 23.20 1.42
CA ILE A 447 -21.40 24.59 1.88
C ILE A 447 -22.72 25.28 1.44
N ARG A 448 -23.60 25.52 2.46
CA ARG A 448 -24.70 26.52 2.68
C ARG A 448 -26.14 26.26 2.20
N ASN A 449 -27.17 26.43 3.08
CA ASN A 449 -27.76 27.74 3.47
C ASN A 449 -28.47 27.79 4.87
N SER A 450 -28.29 28.92 5.60
CA SER A 450 -28.97 29.59 6.76
C SER A 450 -29.50 28.83 7.97
N ARG A 451 -29.63 27.51 7.87
CA ARG A 451 -29.80 26.63 9.02
C ARG A 451 -28.85 25.47 8.81
N TRP A 452 -27.56 25.70 9.05
CA TRP A 452 -26.65 24.74 9.68
C TRP A 452 -26.97 23.25 9.46
N ASN A 453 -27.25 22.84 8.23
CA ASN A 453 -27.58 21.45 7.89
C ASN A 453 -26.26 20.83 7.50
N PHE A 454 -25.48 20.61 8.55
CA PHE A 454 -24.35 19.70 8.57
C PHE A 454 -24.85 18.30 8.20
N LEU A 455 -23.96 17.41 7.81
CA LEU A 455 -24.19 16.00 8.11
C LEU A 455 -24.64 15.98 9.58
N ALA A 456 -25.87 15.54 9.82
CA ALA A 456 -26.41 15.54 11.17
C ALA A 456 -25.40 14.79 12.07
N PRO A 457 -25.37 15.00 13.40
CA PRO A 457 -24.58 14.18 14.32
C PRO A 457 -24.92 12.67 14.29
N ALA A 458 -25.66 12.22 13.28
CA ALA A 458 -26.04 10.86 12.98
C ALA A 458 -25.07 10.14 12.02
N THR A 459 -24.17 10.79 11.29
CA THR A 459 -23.37 10.17 10.18
C THR A 459 -22.05 9.55 10.61
N HIS A 460 -21.87 9.35 11.90
CA HIS A 460 -20.63 8.83 12.43
C HIS A 460 -20.93 7.95 13.63
N ILE A 461 -20.04 7.01 13.91
CA ILE A 461 -20.16 6.05 15.00
C ILE A 461 -18.94 6.18 15.90
N GLY A 462 -19.19 6.36 17.19
CA GLY A 462 -18.12 6.45 18.19
C GLY A 462 -17.82 5.09 18.80
N PHE A 463 -16.54 4.70 18.84
CA PHE A 463 -16.10 3.52 19.58
C PHE A 463 -15.51 3.94 20.94
N TRP A 464 -15.87 3.18 21.98
CA TRP A 464 -15.38 3.42 23.34
C TRP A 464 -15.34 2.14 24.17
N ASP A 465 -14.57 2.15 25.26
CA ASP A 465 -14.54 1.06 26.24
C ASP A 465 -15.26 1.51 27.52
N SER A 466 -16.38 0.86 27.85
CA SER A 466 -17.17 1.22 29.03
C SER A 466 -16.51 1.01 30.38
N GLN A 467 -15.41 0.26 30.43
CA GLN A 467 -14.70 -0.01 31.67
C GLN A 467 -13.57 0.97 31.94
N VAL A 468 -13.12 1.74 30.95
CA VAL A 468 -12.03 2.71 31.17
C VAL A 468 -12.57 4.13 31.33
N PRO A 469 -12.34 4.78 32.49
CA PRO A 469 -12.74 6.16 32.70
C PRO A 469 -12.04 7.10 31.71
N THR A 470 -12.77 8.14 31.33
CA THR A 470 -12.60 9.04 30.18
C THR A 470 -11.35 9.93 30.17
N VAL A 471 -10.26 9.55 30.83
CA VAL A 471 -9.17 10.48 31.20
C VAL A 471 -7.88 10.37 30.41
N THR A 472 -7.77 9.57 29.34
CA THR A 472 -6.52 9.50 28.58
C THR A 472 -6.72 9.59 27.07
N ASN A 473 -5.98 10.53 26.47
CA ASN A 473 -6.19 11.15 25.15
C ASN A 473 -5.47 10.45 23.98
N ASP A 474 -5.02 9.22 24.15
CA ASP A 474 -4.07 8.60 23.22
C ASP A 474 -4.59 7.25 22.72
N ARG A 475 -5.86 7.15 22.33
CA ARG A 475 -6.42 5.93 21.73
C ARG A 475 -6.46 6.04 20.22
N ILE A 476 -6.13 4.94 19.55
CA ILE A 476 -6.07 4.86 18.09
C ILE A 476 -6.83 3.64 17.59
N ILE A 477 -7.54 3.82 16.48
CA ILE A 477 -7.95 2.72 15.61
C ILE A 477 -6.82 2.44 14.63
N THR A 478 -6.46 1.18 14.44
CA THR A 478 -5.48 0.78 13.43
C THR A 478 -6.12 -0.25 12.51
N PRO A 479 -6.12 -0.04 11.18
CA PRO A 479 -6.61 -1.04 10.23
C PRO A 479 -5.80 -2.33 10.38
N LEU A 480 -6.48 -3.47 10.35
CA LEU A 480 -5.84 -4.78 10.31
C LEU A 480 -6.10 -5.51 9.00
N GLY A 481 -7.03 -5.03 8.16
CA GLY A 481 -7.57 -5.75 7.01
C GLY A 481 -8.39 -6.97 7.42
N ASP A 482 -8.87 -7.76 6.47
CA ASP A 482 -9.60 -9.02 6.76
C ASP A 482 -8.64 -10.11 7.30
N ILE A 483 -8.40 -10.09 8.62
CA ILE A 483 -7.46 -11.03 9.26
C ILE A 483 -8.05 -12.43 9.42
N ASN A 484 -9.37 -12.57 9.31
CA ASN A 484 -10.08 -13.81 9.59
C ASN A 484 -10.64 -14.49 8.31
N SER A 485 -10.52 -13.82 7.16
CA SER A 485 -10.98 -14.25 5.84
C SER A 485 -12.51 -14.39 5.73
N ASP A 486 -13.28 -13.52 6.38
CA ASP A 486 -14.76 -13.50 6.30
C ASP A 486 -15.32 -12.50 5.27
N GLY A 487 -14.45 -11.75 4.60
CA GLY A 487 -14.78 -10.75 3.59
C GLY A 487 -15.10 -9.37 4.16
N PHE A 488 -14.85 -9.12 5.45
CA PHE A 488 -14.94 -7.80 6.06
C PHE A 488 -13.57 -7.39 6.60
N ASP A 489 -13.20 -6.12 6.41
CA ASP A 489 -11.98 -5.64 7.04
C ASP A 489 -12.13 -5.54 8.57
N ASP A 490 -11.10 -5.97 9.28
CA ASP A 490 -11.01 -5.93 10.73
C ASP A 490 -10.14 -4.75 11.18
N PHE A 491 -10.29 -4.35 12.45
CA PHE A 491 -9.47 -3.28 13.00
C PHE A 491 -9.13 -3.50 14.47
N ALA A 492 -8.02 -2.90 14.87
CA ALA A 492 -7.62 -2.81 16.25
C ALA A 492 -8.11 -1.52 16.88
N PHE A 493 -8.41 -1.59 18.18
CA PHE A 493 -8.63 -0.42 19.01
C PHE A 493 -7.71 -0.50 20.22
N GLY A 494 -6.82 0.46 20.38
CA GLY A 494 -5.79 0.39 21.42
C GLY A 494 -5.28 1.75 21.87
N TRP A 495 -4.26 1.71 22.73
CA TRP A 495 -3.52 2.90 23.13
C TRP A 495 -2.36 3.14 22.17
N LEU A 496 -2.22 4.38 21.74
CA LEU A 496 -1.05 4.91 21.08
C LEU A 496 0.11 5.04 22.10
N PHE A 497 -0.14 5.67 23.25
CA PHE A 497 0.81 5.77 24.37
C PHE A 497 0.11 5.78 25.72
N PHE A 498 0.78 5.27 26.76
CA PHE A 498 0.27 5.29 28.12
C PHE A 498 0.90 6.44 28.92
N GLN A 499 0.09 7.43 29.35
CA GLN A 499 0.47 8.36 30.41
C GLN A 499 -0.04 7.86 31.76
N ASP A 500 0.91 7.55 32.64
CA ASP A 500 0.70 7.09 34.02
C ASP A 500 0.21 8.23 34.92
N SER A 501 -1.08 8.57 34.86
CA SER A 501 -1.67 9.48 35.87
C SER A 501 -2.47 8.76 36.95
N ASP A 502 -3.09 7.60 36.68
CA ASP A 502 -4.16 7.09 37.57
C ASP A 502 -4.16 5.59 37.90
N ASN A 503 -3.09 4.83 37.62
CA ASN A 503 -2.99 3.43 38.08
C ASN A 503 -4.23 2.58 37.73
N LEU A 504 -4.74 2.76 36.51
CA LEU A 504 -5.90 2.01 35.99
C LEU A 504 -5.38 0.67 35.48
N ASP A 505 -5.56 -0.42 36.23
CA ASP A 505 -5.16 -1.79 35.84
C ASP A 505 -6.04 -2.41 34.73
N LEU A 506 -6.63 -1.61 33.84
CA LEU A 506 -7.54 -2.08 32.79
C LEU A 506 -6.89 -1.96 31.42
N ASP A 507 -6.81 -3.09 30.71
CA ASP A 507 -6.43 -3.15 29.31
C ASP A 507 -7.61 -2.78 28.41
N SER A 508 -7.33 -1.91 27.44
CA SER A 508 -8.27 -1.49 26.38
C SER A 508 -7.62 -1.66 25.01
N ALA A 509 -7.07 -2.85 24.79
CA ALA A 509 -6.60 -3.29 23.49
C ALA A 509 -7.59 -4.34 22.98
N PHE A 510 -8.22 -4.07 21.84
CA PHE A 510 -9.20 -4.95 21.22
C PHE A 510 -8.82 -5.20 19.78
N ILE A 511 -9.04 -6.43 19.33
CA ILE A 511 -9.27 -6.73 17.92
C ILE A 511 -10.78 -6.74 17.74
N VAL A 512 -11.29 -6.01 16.75
CA VAL A 512 -12.70 -5.88 16.45
C VAL A 512 -12.95 -6.45 15.06
N TYR A 513 -13.89 -7.39 14.98
CA TYR A 513 -14.23 -8.03 13.72
C TYR A 513 -15.22 -7.17 12.93
N GLY A 514 -14.91 -6.94 11.66
CA GLY A 514 -15.84 -6.34 10.71
C GLY A 514 -17.12 -7.18 10.57
N HIS A 515 -18.23 -6.53 10.24
CA HIS A 515 -19.48 -7.20 9.85
C HIS A 515 -20.51 -6.21 9.32
N ASP A 516 -21.49 -6.72 8.58
CA ASP A 516 -22.57 -6.01 7.87
C ASP A 516 -23.38 -4.97 8.66
N THR A 517 -23.28 -4.99 9.98
CA THR A 517 -24.05 -4.16 10.91
C THR A 517 -23.17 -3.43 11.92
N ILE A 518 -21.84 -3.53 11.80
CA ILE A 518 -20.92 -2.86 12.74
C ILE A 518 -21.05 -1.34 12.65
N LEU A 519 -21.40 -0.81 11.47
CA LEU A 519 -21.67 0.60 11.26
C LEU A 519 -23.17 0.94 11.19
N ASP A 520 -24.05 0.08 11.72
CA ASP A 520 -25.48 0.36 11.76
C ASP A 520 -25.85 1.47 12.75
N ARG A 521 -26.73 2.35 12.29
CA ARG A 521 -27.09 3.61 12.97
C ARG A 521 -28.33 3.49 13.86
N ASP A 522 -28.87 2.29 13.99
CA ASP A 522 -30.12 2.01 14.72
C ASP A 522 -29.97 2.09 16.25
N SER A 523 -28.75 2.25 16.77
CA SER A 523 -28.52 2.52 18.19
C SER A 523 -28.88 3.97 18.54
N ILE A 524 -29.78 4.14 19.52
CA ILE A 524 -30.22 5.46 20.02
C ILE A 524 -29.02 6.29 20.54
N ASP A 525 -27.93 5.62 20.94
CA ASP A 525 -26.76 6.21 21.57
C ASP A 525 -25.58 6.48 20.63
N ARG A 526 -25.63 6.05 19.34
CA ARG A 526 -24.63 6.34 18.29
C ARG A 526 -23.18 6.06 18.71
N ARG A 527 -23.03 5.11 19.62
CA ARG A 527 -21.77 4.70 20.21
C ARG A 527 -21.80 3.20 20.38
N ILE A 528 -20.69 2.58 20.03
CA ILE A 528 -20.47 1.15 20.18
C ILE A 528 -19.49 0.95 21.33
N ASP A 529 -19.98 0.26 22.35
CA ASP A 529 -19.16 -0.15 23.49
C ASP A 529 -18.41 -1.44 23.11
N LEU A 530 -17.09 -1.38 23.12
CA LEU A 530 -16.20 -2.51 22.82
C LEU A 530 -16.42 -3.69 23.76
N ARG A 531 -16.82 -3.44 25.02
CA ARG A 531 -17.16 -4.51 25.97
C ARG A 531 -18.45 -5.22 25.59
N SER A 532 -19.38 -4.49 24.97
CA SER A 532 -20.61 -5.07 24.46
C SER A 532 -20.36 -5.88 23.19
N LEU A 533 -19.48 -5.42 22.28
CA LEU A 533 -19.02 -6.23 21.13
C LEU A 533 -18.30 -7.50 21.58
N GLN A 534 -17.40 -7.37 22.55
CA GLN A 534 -16.70 -8.51 23.14
C GLN A 534 -17.69 -9.53 23.72
N ALA A 535 -18.69 -9.08 24.49
CA ALA A 535 -19.71 -9.98 25.05
C ALA A 535 -20.59 -10.66 23.99
N GLN A 536 -20.63 -10.13 22.77
CA GLN A 536 -21.34 -10.71 21.63
C GLN A 536 -20.46 -11.65 20.79
N GLY A 537 -19.14 -11.65 21.03
CA GLY A 537 -18.17 -12.41 20.24
C GLY A 537 -17.63 -11.67 19.01
N ASN A 538 -17.95 -10.38 18.84
CA ASN A 538 -17.51 -9.56 17.69
C ASN A 538 -16.24 -8.74 18.00
N ALA A 539 -15.64 -8.95 19.17
CA ALA A 539 -14.35 -8.38 19.51
C ALA A 539 -13.61 -9.30 20.48
N VAL A 540 -12.28 -9.29 20.41
CA VAL A 540 -11.37 -9.99 21.30
C VAL A 540 -10.64 -8.97 22.15
N LEU A 541 -10.79 -9.05 23.47
CA LEU A 541 -9.92 -8.30 24.39
C LEU A 541 -8.54 -8.95 24.41
N LEU A 542 -7.51 -8.16 24.12
CA LEU A 542 -6.14 -8.54 24.37
C LEU A 542 -5.78 -8.13 25.81
N ASP A 543 -5.47 -9.13 26.63
CA ASP A 543 -5.19 -9.00 28.06
C ASP A 543 -3.68 -9.11 28.27
N GLY A 544 -3.05 -8.01 28.67
CA GLY A 544 -1.62 -7.93 28.92
C GLY A 544 -1.25 -8.43 30.33
N PRO A 545 0.05 -8.53 30.64
CA PRO A 545 0.50 -8.88 31.97
C PRO A 545 0.10 -7.81 33.00
N SER A 546 -0.33 -8.23 34.20
CA SER A 546 -0.71 -7.30 35.27
C SER A 546 0.48 -6.46 35.75
N GLY A 547 0.28 -5.14 35.86
CA GLY A 547 1.27 -4.20 36.40
C GLY A 547 2.13 -3.55 35.30
N VAL A 548 1.88 -2.26 35.05
CA VAL A 548 2.63 -1.30 34.19
C VAL A 548 2.93 -1.65 32.73
N ASP A 549 2.86 -2.91 32.30
CA ASP A 549 3.12 -3.34 30.92
C ASP A 549 1.80 -3.47 30.15
N LYS A 550 1.26 -2.33 29.67
CA LYS A 550 0.03 -2.32 28.87
C LYS A 550 0.29 -2.54 27.39
N LEU A 551 -0.69 -3.13 26.72
CA LEU A 551 -0.72 -3.28 25.27
C LEU A 551 -0.90 -1.93 24.58
N THR A 552 0.05 -1.56 23.73
CA THR A 552 -0.01 -0.38 22.86
C THR A 552 0.18 -0.78 21.39
N ALA A 553 -0.14 0.13 20.47
CA ALA A 553 0.16 0.05 19.03
C ALA A 553 -0.04 -1.35 18.42
N LEU A 554 -1.24 -1.59 17.92
CA LEU A 554 -1.59 -2.83 17.22
C LEU A 554 -1.45 -2.60 15.73
N SER A 555 -0.70 -3.46 15.03
CA SER A 555 -0.60 -3.48 13.57
C SER A 555 -0.77 -4.91 13.10
N ALA A 556 -1.20 -5.13 11.87
CA ALA A 556 -1.20 -6.46 11.25
C ALA A 556 -0.06 -6.57 10.23
N LEU A 557 0.53 -7.76 10.16
CA LEU A 557 1.12 -8.28 8.93
C LEU A 557 0.04 -9.14 8.30
N LEU A 558 -0.46 -8.71 7.14
CA LEU A 558 -1.50 -9.43 6.43
C LEU A 558 -0.94 -10.75 5.86
N PRO A 559 -1.78 -11.78 5.78
CA PRO A 559 -1.37 -13.04 5.18
C PRO A 559 -1.26 -12.90 3.65
N PRO A 560 -0.57 -13.85 3.00
CA PRO A 560 -0.61 -13.97 1.55
C PRO A 560 -2.04 -14.26 1.08
N GLU A 561 -2.34 -13.90 -0.16
CA GLU A 561 -3.57 -14.31 -0.85
C GLU A 561 -3.65 -15.84 -1.10
N ASP A 562 -2.64 -16.61 -0.68
CA ASP A 562 -2.54 -18.06 -0.80
C ASP A 562 -3.47 -18.85 0.14
N GLY A 563 -4.02 -18.19 1.15
CA GLY A 563 -4.90 -18.78 2.17
C GLY A 563 -4.23 -19.82 3.10
N GLN A 564 -2.91 -20.02 2.99
CA GLN A 564 -2.14 -20.97 3.79
C GLN A 564 -1.60 -20.35 5.08
N HIS A 565 -1.24 -19.06 5.05
CA HIS A 565 -0.78 -18.33 6.22
C HIS A 565 -1.87 -17.37 6.73
N LYS A 566 -1.79 -16.96 8.01
CA LYS A 566 -2.82 -16.16 8.70
C LYS A 566 -2.21 -14.88 9.25
N ALA A 567 -2.96 -13.79 9.26
CA ALA A 567 -2.46 -12.49 9.68
C ALA A 567 -1.77 -12.57 11.06
N LEU A 568 -0.69 -11.81 11.24
CA LEU A 568 -0.07 -11.61 12.55
C LEU A 568 -0.42 -10.22 13.08
N VAL A 569 -1.18 -10.20 14.17
CA VAL A 569 -1.38 -8.97 14.94
C VAL A 569 -0.18 -8.77 15.87
N MET A 570 0.55 -7.69 15.62
CA MET A 570 1.66 -7.25 16.44
C MET A 570 1.13 -6.42 17.60
N ALA A 571 1.39 -6.87 18.81
CA ALA A 571 0.95 -6.23 20.03
C ALA A 571 2.15 -5.82 20.89
N ARG A 572 2.32 -4.52 21.07
CA ARG A 572 3.46 -3.97 21.82
C ARG A 572 3.19 -4.07 23.31
N LEU A 573 4.03 -4.81 24.04
CA LEU A 573 4.04 -4.88 25.50
C LEU A 573 5.29 -4.20 26.07
N GLY A 574 5.17 -3.71 27.30
CA GLY A 574 6.30 -3.19 28.07
C GLY A 574 6.21 -1.70 28.38
N THR A 575 6.90 -1.28 29.46
CA THR A 575 7.03 0.14 29.81
C THR A 575 7.61 1.00 28.68
N TYR A 576 7.45 2.32 28.80
CA TYR A 576 7.98 3.34 27.89
C TYR A 576 9.47 3.16 27.53
N ASN A 577 10.25 2.35 28.27
CA ASN A 577 11.70 2.21 28.09
C ASN A 577 12.19 0.86 27.53
N ALA A 578 11.32 -0.14 27.30
CA ALA A 578 11.72 -1.40 26.65
C ALA A 578 10.53 -2.19 26.06
N PRO A 579 9.94 -1.73 24.94
CA PRO A 579 8.83 -2.44 24.32
C PRO A 579 9.28 -3.72 23.61
N THR A 580 8.50 -4.78 23.74
CA THR A 580 8.58 -5.99 22.93
C THR A 580 7.30 -6.11 22.10
N VAL A 581 7.43 -6.45 20.82
CA VAL A 581 6.28 -6.79 19.99
C VAL A 581 6.01 -8.28 20.11
N HIS A 582 4.79 -8.61 20.49
CA HIS A 582 4.31 -9.98 20.54
C HIS A 582 3.36 -10.21 19.37
N THR A 583 3.54 -11.32 18.67
CA THR A 583 2.73 -11.66 17.52
C THR A 583 1.59 -12.58 17.95
N VAL A 584 0.36 -12.22 17.62
CA VAL A 584 -0.84 -13.02 17.78
C VAL A 584 -1.26 -13.49 16.39
N SER A 585 -1.41 -14.80 16.18
CA SER A 585 -1.98 -15.27 14.92
C SER A 585 -3.50 -15.19 14.96
N ALA A 586 -4.12 -14.85 13.83
CA ALA A 586 -5.57 -14.66 13.76
C ALA A 586 -6.37 -15.94 14.13
N ASP A 587 -5.83 -17.13 13.92
CA ASP A 587 -6.47 -18.41 14.26
C ASP A 587 -6.44 -18.76 15.76
N GLU A 588 -5.54 -18.14 16.51
CA GLU A 588 -5.46 -18.24 17.97
C GLU A 588 -6.53 -17.39 18.67
N LEU A 589 -7.20 -16.50 17.92
CA LEU A 589 -8.20 -15.62 18.47
C LEU A 589 -9.42 -16.43 18.96
N PRO A 590 -9.78 -16.31 20.25
CA PRO A 590 -10.86 -17.11 20.81
C PRO A 590 -12.20 -16.73 20.20
N THR A 591 -13.00 -17.75 19.86
CA THR A 591 -14.36 -17.54 19.33
C THR A 591 -15.43 -17.85 20.39
N GLY A 592 -16.50 -17.05 20.37
CA GLY A 592 -17.68 -17.23 21.21
C GLY A 592 -17.53 -16.80 22.68
N GLY A 593 -18.67 -16.59 23.34
CA GLY A 593 -18.70 -16.13 24.74
C GLY A 593 -18.27 -14.68 24.88
N THR A 594 -17.29 -14.43 25.75
CA THR A 594 -16.67 -13.10 25.93
C THR A 594 -15.17 -13.27 25.66
N PRO A 595 -14.75 -13.20 24.38
CA PRO A 595 -13.40 -13.56 23.98
C PRO A 595 -12.33 -12.69 24.63
N THR A 596 -11.34 -13.34 25.25
CA THR A 596 -10.16 -12.70 25.82
C THR A 596 -8.95 -13.57 25.50
N LEU A 597 -7.90 -12.95 24.95
CA LEU A 597 -6.62 -13.60 24.70
C LEU A 597 -5.54 -12.96 25.57
N SER A 598 -4.81 -13.77 26.33
CA SER A 598 -3.64 -13.29 27.06
C SER A 598 -2.45 -13.10 26.12
N VAL A 599 -1.81 -11.94 26.21
CA VAL A 599 -0.56 -11.61 25.50
C VAL A 599 0.54 -11.43 26.56
N PRO A 600 1.72 -12.06 26.43
CA PRO A 600 2.18 -12.91 25.32
C PRO A 600 1.43 -14.25 25.19
N VAL A 601 1.25 -14.72 23.95
CA VAL A 601 0.69 -16.05 23.68
C VAL A 601 1.72 -17.11 24.07
N ALA A 602 1.30 -18.11 24.83
CA ALA A 602 2.21 -19.13 25.36
C ALA A 602 2.83 -19.98 24.24
N GLY A 603 4.15 -19.95 24.11
CA GLY A 603 4.90 -20.71 23.10
C GLY A 603 5.10 -19.99 21.77
N ALA A 604 4.44 -18.85 21.57
CA ALA A 604 4.72 -17.99 20.43
C ALA A 604 6.03 -17.23 20.64
N GLY A 605 6.77 -17.02 19.55
CA GLY A 605 7.93 -16.13 19.52
C GLY A 605 7.55 -14.66 19.72
N SER A 606 8.56 -13.80 19.69
CA SER A 606 8.40 -12.35 19.86
C SER A 606 9.45 -11.60 19.06
N MET A 607 9.27 -10.30 18.88
CA MET A 607 10.28 -9.43 18.30
C MET A 607 10.68 -8.34 19.30
N ILE A 608 11.99 -8.11 19.42
CA ILE A 608 12.51 -6.94 20.12
C ILE A 608 12.32 -5.73 19.22
N VAL A 609 11.70 -4.68 19.74
CA VAL A 609 11.72 -3.37 19.11
C VAL A 609 12.89 -2.61 19.70
N PRO A 610 13.97 -2.35 18.92
CA PRO A 610 15.12 -1.63 19.46
C PRO A 610 14.69 -0.26 20.01
N ALA A 611 15.38 0.20 21.05
CA ALA A 611 15.11 1.47 21.71
C ALA A 611 15.91 2.64 21.09
N GLY A 612 15.29 3.82 20.95
CA GLY A 612 15.95 5.09 20.60
C GLY A 612 16.54 5.80 21.83
N ASN A 613 17.19 6.96 21.64
CA ASN A 613 17.84 7.67 22.78
C ASN A 613 16.93 8.61 23.57
N ARG A 614 15.82 9.08 22.98
CA ARG A 614 14.83 9.94 23.66
C ARG A 614 13.52 9.17 23.76
N GLU A 615 13.40 8.42 24.84
CA GLU A 615 12.14 7.81 25.30
C GLU A 615 11.35 6.98 24.24
N ASN A 616 11.97 5.94 23.66
CA ASN A 616 11.37 4.89 22.80
C ASN A 616 10.21 5.30 21.86
N GLN A 617 10.48 6.27 21.00
CA GLN A 617 9.63 6.62 19.86
C GLN A 617 9.81 5.66 18.67
N SER A 618 10.13 4.38 18.92
CA SER A 618 10.20 3.38 17.87
C SER A 618 8.80 3.16 17.30
N ARG A 619 8.67 3.34 16.00
CA ARG A 619 7.43 3.18 15.22
C ARG A 619 7.51 1.89 14.44
N VAL A 620 6.43 1.12 14.50
CA VAL A 620 6.25 -0.10 13.72
C VAL A 620 5.31 0.30 12.60
N ILE A 621 5.80 0.28 11.36
CA ILE A 621 5.08 0.69 10.16
C ILE A 621 5.02 -0.53 9.25
N SER A 622 3.82 -1.05 9.00
CA SER A 622 3.62 -2.03 7.94
C SER A 622 3.84 -1.32 6.60
N ILE A 623 4.64 -1.92 5.72
CA ILE A 623 4.94 -1.35 4.40
C ILE A 623 4.33 -2.19 3.26
N GLY A 624 3.48 -3.15 3.61
CA GLY A 624 2.98 -4.15 2.66
C GLY A 624 4.04 -5.20 2.33
N ASP A 625 3.72 -6.09 1.41
CA ASP A 625 4.67 -7.08 0.87
C ASP A 625 5.61 -6.36 -0.12
N LEU A 626 6.88 -6.18 0.24
CA LEU A 626 7.85 -5.42 -0.56
C LEU A 626 8.62 -6.33 -1.52
N ASN A 627 8.65 -7.64 -1.27
CA ASN A 627 9.39 -8.62 -2.06
C ASN A 627 8.47 -9.66 -2.72
N ASP A 628 7.17 -9.46 -2.70
CA ASP A 628 6.16 -10.36 -3.25
C ASP A 628 6.30 -11.80 -2.72
N ASP A 629 6.75 -11.96 -1.46
CA ASP A 629 6.95 -13.27 -0.82
C ASP A 629 5.67 -13.83 -0.17
N GLY A 630 4.60 -13.04 -0.22
CA GLY A 630 3.30 -13.29 0.37
C GLY A 630 3.14 -12.72 1.78
N TYR A 631 4.19 -12.26 2.42
CA TYR A 631 4.13 -11.76 3.79
C TYR A 631 4.26 -10.24 3.81
N GLY A 632 3.36 -9.58 4.53
CA GLY A 632 3.54 -8.15 4.80
C GLY A 632 4.87 -7.89 5.53
N ASP A 633 5.66 -6.97 5.01
CA ASP A 633 6.94 -6.54 5.58
C ASP A 633 6.78 -5.38 6.55
N LEU A 634 7.84 -5.18 7.34
CA LEU A 634 7.83 -4.21 8.41
C LEU A 634 9.03 -3.28 8.37
N LEU A 635 8.75 -2.02 8.67
CA LEU A 635 9.74 -1.02 9.03
C LEU A 635 9.63 -0.65 10.52
N ILE A 636 10.77 -0.69 11.23
CA ILE A 636 10.94 -0.12 12.56
C ILE A 636 11.72 1.18 12.46
N GLY A 637 11.03 2.30 12.59
CA GLY A 637 11.61 3.63 12.54
C GLY A 637 11.95 4.17 13.93
N GLN A 638 13.19 4.64 14.12
CA GLN A 638 13.68 5.21 15.38
C GLN A 638 14.25 6.61 15.15
N ASP A 639 13.38 7.57 14.89
CA ASP A 639 13.72 8.97 14.59
C ASP A 639 14.57 9.66 15.68
N THR A 640 14.51 9.24 16.94
CA THR A 640 15.35 9.79 18.02
C THR A 640 16.67 9.04 18.27
N THR A 641 17.03 8.07 17.43
CA THR A 641 18.28 7.33 17.60
C THR A 641 19.50 8.20 17.25
N ARG A 642 20.53 8.08 18.11
CA ARG A 642 21.85 8.66 17.90
C ARG A 642 22.59 7.65 17.05
N TRP A 643 22.90 8.05 15.83
CA TRP A 643 23.54 7.19 14.87
C TRP A 643 24.94 7.72 14.55
N LEU A 644 25.97 6.87 14.64
CA LEU A 644 27.38 7.22 14.43
C LEU A 644 27.84 8.50 15.16
N GLY A 645 27.29 8.76 16.35
CA GLY A 645 27.60 9.94 17.17
C GLY A 645 26.76 11.19 16.89
N ARG A 646 25.88 11.18 15.88
CA ARG A 646 24.96 12.26 15.51
C ARG A 646 23.66 12.14 16.30
N GLU A 647 23.30 13.13 17.10
CA GLU A 647 22.09 13.09 17.94
C GLU A 647 20.82 13.11 17.10
N ASP A 648 19.82 12.29 17.46
CA ASP A 648 18.51 12.17 16.79
C ASP A 648 18.58 12.20 15.25
N ALA A 649 19.60 11.53 14.69
CA ALA A 649 19.74 11.42 13.25
C ALA A 649 18.72 10.44 12.65
N GLY A 650 18.28 9.48 13.47
CA GLY A 650 17.36 8.43 13.09
C GLY A 650 18.08 7.14 12.68
N LEU A 651 17.45 6.02 13.00
CA LEU A 651 17.84 4.69 12.55
C LEU A 651 16.58 3.92 12.18
N VAL A 652 16.64 3.19 11.08
CA VAL A 652 15.52 2.40 10.58
C VAL A 652 15.96 0.96 10.35
N TYR A 653 15.09 0.02 10.67
CA TYR A 653 15.22 -1.40 10.32
C TYR A 653 14.07 -1.77 9.40
N LEU A 654 14.38 -2.20 8.18
CA LEU A 654 13.46 -2.87 7.28
C LEU A 654 13.65 -4.38 7.46
N ILE A 655 12.56 -5.10 7.71
CA ILE A 655 12.54 -6.48 8.21
C ILE A 655 11.55 -7.27 7.37
N SER A 656 11.97 -8.44 6.88
CA SER A 656 11.08 -9.36 6.17
C SER A 656 9.96 -9.87 7.10
N GLY A 657 8.74 -9.86 6.59
CA GLY A 657 7.57 -10.44 7.24
C GLY A 657 7.74 -11.93 7.50
N GLU A 658 8.19 -12.69 6.50
CA GLU A 658 8.40 -14.14 6.57
C GLU A 658 9.24 -14.54 7.79
N LEU A 659 10.31 -13.81 8.08
CA LEU A 659 11.18 -14.09 9.23
C LEU A 659 10.51 -13.90 10.58
N ILE A 660 9.62 -12.90 10.68
CA ILE A 660 8.83 -12.66 11.88
C ILE A 660 7.87 -13.85 12.10
N PHE A 661 7.26 -14.34 11.01
CA PHE A 661 6.44 -15.54 11.02
C PHE A 661 7.23 -16.78 11.45
N GLU A 662 8.39 -17.05 10.84
CA GLU A 662 9.21 -18.22 11.19
C GLU A 662 9.73 -18.17 12.64
N ALA A 663 10.21 -17.01 13.10
CA ALA A 663 10.67 -16.84 14.47
C ALA A 663 9.53 -17.09 15.47
N ARG A 664 8.32 -16.65 15.12
CA ARG A 664 7.12 -16.94 15.89
C ARG A 664 6.87 -18.44 16.00
N GLU A 665 6.83 -19.16 14.88
CA GLU A 665 6.55 -20.60 14.85
C GLU A 665 7.58 -21.42 15.64
N ARG A 666 8.84 -20.96 15.65
CA ARG A 666 9.92 -21.57 16.44
C ARG A 666 9.87 -21.21 17.94
N GLY A 667 9.01 -20.27 18.34
CA GLY A 667 8.95 -19.79 19.72
C GLY A 667 10.17 -18.95 20.11
N GLU A 668 10.83 -18.33 19.13
CA GLU A 668 12.08 -17.59 19.30
C GLU A 668 11.84 -16.09 19.41
N THR A 669 12.76 -15.38 20.08
CA THR A 669 12.76 -13.92 20.10
C THR A 669 13.68 -13.40 19.00
N PHE A 670 13.10 -12.78 17.97
CA PHE A 670 13.84 -12.10 16.92
C PHE A 670 14.34 -10.74 17.42
N ASP A 671 15.63 -10.44 17.18
CA ASP A 671 16.24 -9.15 17.49
C ASP A 671 16.90 -8.55 16.24
N PRO A 672 16.29 -7.54 15.60
CA PRO A 672 16.82 -6.94 14.37
C PRO A 672 18.17 -6.22 14.58
N ALA A 673 18.55 -5.93 15.83
CA ALA A 673 19.86 -5.36 16.14
C ALA A 673 20.97 -6.42 16.23
N VAL A 674 20.65 -7.67 16.60
CA VAL A 674 21.62 -8.76 16.82
C VAL A 674 21.77 -9.67 15.61
N ALA A 675 20.80 -9.74 14.69
CA ALA A 675 20.85 -10.55 13.46
C ALA A 675 22.10 -10.32 12.55
N TYR A 676 23.02 -9.44 12.94
CA TYR A 676 24.29 -9.17 12.25
C TYR A 676 25.54 -9.30 13.15
N ALA A 677 25.44 -9.78 14.38
CA ALA A 677 26.63 -9.90 15.25
C ALA A 677 27.57 -11.07 14.84
N GLU A 678 27.16 -11.92 13.91
CA GLU A 678 27.97 -13.03 13.37
C GLU A 678 28.14 -12.98 11.84
N GLN A 679 28.68 -11.89 11.29
CA GLN A 679 29.45 -11.94 10.02
C GLN A 679 30.70 -11.07 10.08
#